data_AF-A0A8T2JQI2-F1
#
_entry.id   AF-A0A8T2JQI2-F1
#
_cell.length_a   1.000
_cell.length_b   1.000
_cell.length_c   1.000
_cell.angle_alpha   90.00
_cell.angle_beta   90.00
_cell.angle_gamma   90.00
#
_symmetry.space_group_name_H-M   'P 1'
#
loop_
_entity.id
_entity.type
_entity.pdbx_description
1 polymer ?
#
loop_
_entity_poly.entity_id
_entity_poly.type
_entity_poly.pdbx_seq_one_letter_code
_entity_poly.pdbx_strand_id
1 'polypeptide(L)'
;MEPLKMQISKFNEEWALIEPMLTDTGDVSLTYMEIKEKSPDGLLQETVHSMEKPFKYYGWEMTPEDIDEEAEAMQSELGSEDQEQGENEEEGGEGEEDDEDCTREGKRNYGDSKHFCPVALKDNFVLYPGDSENAAIYKERIYYCSTPEARTKFLQNPENYTALKQPLKAPPLRVLLIGTRGAGKTICARLMAEKLGIFHIQFQECLQEIMLSKLQKKIGPQYNEEGTDNINEEATLLQLENNEFEDIVEENREEEVVLTEKEEAIKSYLEDAVSLPLELLDQIVTDWWTKEPFRSNGFILDGFPNTAEEVQFIEEGGFFPDIAVLLEVEESIICDRLVPPLLEKWKERRQRKQKRKQKIQEFKKKIRDDQIAKRRDELTDEQNKLKEEKVDQKDSDDEEEEEEIYDEGEKIEHILAEEFPEEEDEDEEEEEMEYDAIERMKSEIGEKFEADTQSLETVKEELQRLKIPLITIDGGRKPHIVHYQLYQTLKHIVENRESLFEKCYPVNADLANRILQMSYKQPSIFGRWDPVKLSQGEVIKPFFSQETRGLPLLYRQYIYFFSTMENRDTFMKNPIRYLQQSKPKPSVPIRIAIVGPPKSGKTTVARKLASVYGLKRLSMGDAIRFVLQNQENTELATELNGILRKGLEVPDNLSLKCLEVALMDLACNTVGVVLDGYPTTKHQVYLLEASIIIPIKIFELQTPIKDVLKRGIEDRRNFSRHHPLHDSAQILPVRNSCYKQEIGSIKEYYLAQHQNWCEVDAMKNKWWVATKIIEEVQKSISQIQSYFERIKEGKAAGMRLCITPQELVSRLGEFGNTVLCL
;
A
#
# COMPACT_ATOMS: atom_id res chain seq x y z
N MET A 1 7.88 71.28 -31.75
CA MET A 1 7.50 70.34 -32.83
C MET A 1 8.59 70.20 -33.88
N GLU A 2 9.21 71.28 -34.38
CA GLU A 2 10.31 71.20 -35.37
C GLU A 2 11.55 70.39 -34.96
N PRO A 3 12.14 70.55 -33.75
CA PRO A 3 13.31 69.74 -33.37
C PRO A 3 13.00 68.25 -33.29
N LEU A 4 11.76 67.89 -32.92
CA LEU A 4 11.27 66.51 -32.87
C LEU A 4 11.12 65.91 -34.28
N LYS A 5 10.64 66.68 -35.25
CA LYS A 5 10.58 66.25 -36.66
C LYS A 5 11.97 65.97 -37.24
N MET A 6 12.95 66.81 -36.90
CA MET A 6 14.34 66.61 -37.35
C MET A 6 14.97 65.36 -36.74
N GLN A 7 14.69 65.08 -35.45
CA GLN A 7 15.12 63.85 -34.80
C GLN A 7 14.48 62.60 -35.41
N ILE A 8 13.18 62.64 -35.73
CA ILE A 8 12.48 61.52 -36.39
C ILE A 8 13.03 61.27 -37.80
N SER A 9 13.28 62.32 -38.58
CA SER A 9 13.89 62.18 -39.91
C SER A 9 15.25 61.52 -39.84
N LYS A 10 16.10 61.95 -38.90
CA LYS A 10 17.42 61.39 -38.69
C LYS A 10 17.36 59.92 -38.24
N PHE A 11 16.43 59.58 -37.32
CA PHE A 11 16.21 58.20 -36.92
C PHE A 11 15.78 57.32 -38.09
N ASN A 12 14.86 57.78 -38.94
CA ASN A 12 14.40 57.00 -40.11
C ASN A 12 15.53 56.79 -41.14
N GLU A 13 16.40 57.78 -41.35
CA GLU A 13 17.59 57.64 -42.21
C GLU A 13 18.59 56.61 -41.63
N GLU A 14 18.83 56.66 -40.32
CA GLU A 14 19.70 55.70 -39.63
C GLU A 14 19.08 54.28 -39.62
N TRP A 15 17.78 54.16 -39.38
CA TRP A 15 17.06 52.88 -39.38
C TRP A 15 17.05 52.22 -40.76
N ALA A 16 16.84 53.00 -41.84
CA ALA A 16 16.88 52.49 -43.21
C ALA A 16 18.25 51.89 -43.61
N LEU A 17 19.34 52.28 -42.94
CA LEU A 17 20.67 51.68 -43.12
C LEU A 17 20.85 50.39 -42.30
N ILE A 18 20.20 50.29 -41.14
CA ILE A 18 20.35 49.18 -40.18
C ILE A 18 19.38 48.04 -40.47
N GLU A 19 18.15 48.33 -40.87
CA GLU A 19 17.08 47.35 -41.13
C GLU A 19 17.53 46.22 -42.07
N PRO A 20 18.17 46.49 -43.23
CA PRO A 20 18.63 45.43 -44.14
C PRO A 20 19.69 44.52 -43.51
N MET A 21 20.58 45.09 -42.68
CA MET A 21 21.65 44.34 -42.01
C MET A 21 21.11 43.39 -40.95
N LEU A 22 19.99 43.74 -40.32
CA LEU A 22 19.33 42.86 -39.34
C LEU A 22 18.54 41.76 -40.03
N THR A 23 17.81 42.08 -41.12
CA THR A 23 16.99 41.10 -41.84
C THR A 23 17.80 40.04 -42.61
N ASP A 24 19.00 40.39 -43.10
CA ASP A 24 19.84 39.45 -43.87
C ASP A 24 20.53 38.37 -43.01
N THR A 25 20.61 38.57 -41.68
CA THR A 25 21.32 37.63 -40.79
C THR A 25 20.51 36.38 -40.41
N GLY A 26 19.20 36.34 -40.67
CA GLY A 26 18.32 35.21 -40.33
C GLY A 26 18.09 34.99 -38.83
N ASP A 27 19.00 35.46 -37.97
CA ASP A 27 19.00 35.26 -36.51
C ASP A 27 18.20 36.34 -35.75
N VAL A 28 17.76 37.41 -36.42
CA VAL A 28 17.06 38.54 -35.79
C VAL A 28 15.66 38.73 -36.41
N SER A 29 14.62 38.58 -35.61
CA SER A 29 13.23 38.88 -36.02
C SER A 29 12.82 40.29 -35.58
N LEU A 30 12.48 41.14 -36.55
CA LEU A 30 11.96 42.48 -36.29
C LEU A 30 10.44 42.41 -36.03
N THR A 31 9.99 42.99 -34.92
CA THR A 31 8.57 43.12 -34.59
C THR A 31 8.17 44.59 -34.59
N TYR A 32 7.19 44.94 -35.42
CA TYR A 32 6.62 46.28 -35.49
C TYR A 32 5.39 46.39 -34.60
N MET A 33 5.34 47.37 -33.70
CA MET A 33 4.21 47.60 -32.80
C MET A 33 3.55 48.95 -33.06
N GLU A 34 2.22 48.96 -33.18
CA GLU A 34 1.44 50.18 -33.34
C GLU A 34 1.17 50.84 -31.98
N ILE A 35 1.72 52.04 -31.78
CA ILE A 35 1.65 52.79 -30.51
C ILE A 35 0.30 53.52 -30.34
N LYS A 36 -0.44 53.72 -31.44
CA LYS A 36 -1.63 54.56 -31.45
C LYS A 36 -2.74 53.96 -30.57
N GLU A 37 -3.30 54.77 -29.67
CA GLU A 37 -4.44 54.43 -28.78
C GLU A 37 -4.20 53.27 -27.78
N LYS A 38 -2.94 52.81 -27.60
CA LYS A 38 -2.59 51.78 -26.62
C LYS A 38 -1.92 52.37 -25.37
N SER A 39 -2.20 51.80 -24.21
CA SER A 39 -1.50 52.14 -22.96
C SER A 39 -0.08 51.58 -22.97
N PRO A 40 0.86 52.15 -22.17
CA PRO A 40 2.20 51.59 -22.00
C PRO A 40 2.18 50.11 -21.55
N ASP A 41 1.25 49.76 -20.67
CA ASP A 41 1.06 48.37 -20.22
C ASP A 41 0.56 47.45 -21.34
N GLY A 42 -0.34 47.93 -22.21
CA GLY A 42 -0.81 47.18 -23.38
C GLY A 42 0.30 46.92 -24.39
N LEU A 43 1.17 47.91 -24.63
CA LEU A 43 2.34 47.76 -25.49
C LEU A 43 3.37 46.79 -24.89
N LEU A 44 3.59 46.84 -23.57
CA LEU A 44 4.47 45.89 -22.88
C LEU A 44 3.96 44.45 -23.03
N GLN A 45 2.65 44.21 -22.84
CA GLN A 45 2.05 42.89 -23.02
C GLN A 45 2.18 42.38 -24.45
N GLU A 46 1.96 43.24 -25.45
CA GLU A 46 2.12 42.90 -26.86
C GLU A 46 3.60 42.62 -27.22
N THR A 47 4.53 43.35 -26.61
CA THR A 47 5.98 43.11 -26.75
C THR A 47 6.35 41.75 -26.19
N VAL A 48 5.93 41.47 -24.96
CA VAL A 48 6.18 40.18 -24.28
C VAL A 48 5.57 39.04 -25.08
N HIS A 49 4.33 39.19 -25.56
CA HIS A 49 3.67 38.19 -26.39
C HIS A 49 4.45 37.90 -27.67
N SER A 50 4.91 38.94 -28.37
CA SER A 50 5.71 38.79 -29.59
C SER A 50 7.07 38.16 -29.32
N MET A 51 7.70 38.48 -28.18
CA MET A 51 8.98 37.88 -27.76
C MET A 51 8.82 36.42 -27.35
N GLU A 52 7.73 36.04 -26.67
CA GLU A 52 7.48 34.67 -26.21
C GLU A 52 6.96 33.76 -27.31
N LYS A 53 6.24 34.29 -28.31
CA LYS A 53 5.66 33.54 -29.44
C LYS A 53 6.61 32.54 -30.11
N PRO A 54 7.88 32.87 -30.45
CA PRO A 54 8.82 31.91 -31.04
C PRO A 54 9.33 30.84 -30.06
N PHE A 55 9.30 31.11 -28.74
CA PHE A 55 9.73 30.14 -27.71
C PHE A 55 8.58 29.28 -27.19
N LYS A 56 7.34 29.57 -27.59
CA LYS A 56 6.16 28.79 -27.23
C LYS A 56 6.10 27.54 -28.11
N TYR A 57 6.28 26.37 -27.49
CA TYR A 57 6.09 25.09 -28.16
C TYR A 57 4.60 24.88 -28.42
N TYR A 58 4.23 24.47 -29.63
CA TYR A 58 2.85 24.10 -29.98
C TYR A 58 2.76 22.59 -30.10
N GLY A 59 1.63 22.01 -29.67
CA GLY A 59 1.35 20.60 -29.93
C GLY A 59 0.77 20.42 -31.33
N TRP A 60 0.91 19.22 -31.89
CA TRP A 60 0.27 18.83 -33.15
C TRP A 60 -0.30 17.42 -33.07
N GLU A 61 -1.14 17.08 -34.04
CA GLU A 61 -1.73 15.74 -34.17
C GLU A 61 -0.68 14.76 -34.70
N MET A 62 -0.72 13.54 -34.18
CA MET A 62 0.15 12.48 -34.67
C MET A 62 -0.31 12.06 -36.08
N THR A 63 0.59 12.14 -37.05
CA THR A 63 0.35 11.74 -38.44
C THR A 63 0.71 10.28 -38.66
N PRO A 64 0.23 9.63 -39.74
CA PRO A 64 0.66 8.27 -40.08
C PRO A 64 2.17 8.12 -40.29
N GLU A 65 2.84 9.17 -40.77
CA GLU A 65 4.29 9.21 -40.93
C GLU A 65 5.00 9.17 -39.55
N ASP A 66 4.47 9.86 -38.54
CA ASP A 66 4.99 9.81 -37.17
C ASP A 66 4.82 8.40 -36.54
N ILE A 67 3.76 7.67 -36.92
CA ILE A 67 3.51 6.29 -36.45
C ILE A 67 4.55 5.34 -37.04
N ASP A 68 4.87 5.49 -38.33
CA ASP A 68 5.88 4.69 -38.99
C ASP A 68 7.28 4.98 -38.42
N GLU A 69 7.61 6.25 -38.15
CA GLU A 69 8.87 6.64 -37.48
C GLU A 69 8.96 6.06 -36.06
N GLU A 70 7.87 6.05 -35.27
CA GLU A 70 7.84 5.42 -33.95
C GLU A 70 8.04 3.89 -34.04
N ALA A 71 7.42 3.25 -35.02
CA ALA A 71 7.55 1.82 -35.25
C ALA A 71 8.97 1.43 -35.67
N GLU A 72 9.61 2.22 -36.53
CA GLU A 72 11.01 2.03 -36.92
C GLU A 72 11.97 2.26 -35.74
N ALA A 73 11.71 3.29 -34.92
CA ALA A 73 12.50 3.55 -33.71
C ALA A 73 12.44 2.35 -32.73
N MET A 74 11.23 1.82 -32.48
CA MET A 74 11.03 0.62 -31.65
C MET A 74 11.78 -0.60 -32.19
N GLN A 75 11.75 -0.83 -33.51
CA GLN A 75 12.45 -1.97 -34.12
C GLN A 75 13.97 -1.83 -34.04
N SER A 76 14.51 -0.62 -34.18
CA SER A 76 15.94 -0.37 -34.09
C SER A 76 16.51 -0.60 -32.68
N GLU A 77 15.73 -0.31 -31.63
CA GLU A 77 16.13 -0.50 -30.22
C GLU A 77 15.96 -1.95 -29.72
N LEU A 78 15.06 -2.73 -30.33
CA LEU A 78 14.97 -4.18 -30.09
C LEU A 78 16.25 -4.89 -30.57
N GLY A 79 16.81 -4.48 -31.71
CA GLY A 79 18.05 -5.07 -32.25
C GLY A 79 19.31 -4.78 -31.44
N SER A 80 19.31 -3.78 -30.56
CA SER A 80 20.44 -3.49 -29.66
C SER A 80 20.44 -4.29 -28.36
N GLU A 81 19.29 -4.74 -27.88
CA GLU A 81 19.19 -5.52 -26.63
C GLU A 81 19.66 -6.97 -26.82
N ASP A 82 19.43 -7.55 -28.00
CA ASP A 82 19.94 -8.88 -28.36
C ASP A 82 21.49 -8.96 -28.36
N GLN A 83 22.18 -7.82 -28.45
CA GLN A 83 23.64 -7.76 -28.35
C GLN A 83 24.15 -7.61 -26.91
N GLU A 84 23.37 -7.02 -25.99
CA GLU A 84 23.78 -6.87 -24.58
C GLU A 84 23.44 -8.10 -23.71
N GLN A 85 22.45 -8.92 -24.11
CA GLN A 85 22.12 -10.16 -23.40
C GLN A 85 23.04 -11.34 -23.72
N GLY A 86 23.77 -11.29 -24.86
CA GLY A 86 24.66 -12.37 -25.31
C GLY A 86 25.93 -12.62 -24.48
N GLU A 87 26.18 -11.87 -23.40
CA GLU A 87 27.37 -12.03 -22.55
C GLU A 87 27.11 -12.56 -21.12
N ASN A 88 25.86 -12.83 -20.72
CA ASN A 88 25.54 -13.25 -19.33
C ASN A 88 24.58 -14.46 -19.23
N GLU A 89 24.78 -15.50 -20.03
CA GLU A 89 24.09 -16.78 -19.82
C GLU A 89 25.06 -17.90 -19.43
N GLU A 90 25.40 -18.00 -18.14
CA GLU A 90 25.69 -19.29 -17.48
C GLU A 90 25.41 -19.15 -15.96
N GLU A 91 24.18 -19.47 -15.53
CA GLU A 91 23.85 -20.34 -14.38
C GLU A 91 22.36 -20.19 -14.02
N GLY A 92 21.64 -21.31 -14.06
CA GLY A 92 20.19 -21.34 -14.17
C GLY A 92 19.37 -21.27 -12.86
N GLY A 93 18.06 -21.19 -13.09
CA GLY A 93 16.99 -21.38 -12.12
C GLY A 93 15.64 -21.19 -12.80
N GLU A 94 14.90 -22.27 -12.99
CA GLU A 94 13.52 -22.28 -13.51
C GLU A 94 12.58 -21.54 -12.52
N GLY A 95 11.87 -20.52 -13.01
CA GLY A 95 10.84 -19.82 -12.22
C GLY A 95 10.24 -18.62 -12.95
N GLU A 96 8.94 -18.73 -13.25
CA GLU A 96 7.95 -17.66 -13.50
C GLU A 96 7.92 -17.01 -14.91
N GLU A 97 6.97 -17.48 -15.73
CA GLU A 97 6.61 -16.96 -17.07
C GLU A 97 5.63 -15.77 -17.05
N ASP A 98 5.48 -15.04 -15.93
CA ASP A 98 4.43 -14.01 -15.78
C ASP A 98 4.93 -12.54 -15.86
N ASP A 99 6.21 -12.29 -16.15
CA ASP A 99 6.81 -10.93 -16.15
C ASP A 99 7.17 -10.38 -17.56
N GLU A 100 6.67 -10.97 -18.65
CA GLU A 100 6.99 -10.52 -20.03
C GLU A 100 6.31 -9.20 -20.47
N ASP A 101 5.28 -8.71 -19.75
CA ASP A 101 4.58 -7.47 -20.13
C ASP A 101 5.23 -6.20 -19.54
N CYS A 102 5.98 -6.29 -18.44
CA CYS A 102 6.62 -5.13 -17.80
C CYS A 102 7.85 -4.60 -18.56
N THR A 103 8.48 -5.40 -19.42
CA THR A 103 9.65 -4.99 -20.22
C THR A 103 9.29 -4.29 -21.53
N ARG A 104 8.05 -4.43 -22.03
CA ARG A 104 7.58 -3.79 -23.27
C ARG A 104 7.16 -2.33 -23.11
N GLU A 105 6.76 -1.91 -21.90
CA GLU A 105 6.30 -0.53 -21.63
C GLU A 105 7.42 0.52 -21.59
N GLY A 106 8.69 0.10 -21.52
CA GLY A 106 9.84 0.97 -21.26
C GLY A 106 10.31 1.87 -22.40
N LYS A 107 9.84 1.66 -23.65
CA LYS A 107 10.49 2.24 -24.85
C LYS A 107 9.66 3.26 -25.63
N ARG A 108 8.38 3.45 -25.32
CA ARG A 108 7.57 4.49 -25.98
C ARG A 108 7.79 5.85 -25.31
N ASN A 109 7.94 6.90 -26.11
CA ASN A 109 8.12 8.28 -25.64
C ASN A 109 6.80 8.90 -25.13
N TYR A 110 6.17 8.22 -24.16
CA TYR A 110 4.95 8.67 -23.53
C TYR A 110 5.12 10.05 -22.87
N GLY A 111 4.05 10.82 -22.89
CA GLY A 111 3.85 12.03 -22.10
C GLY A 111 3.86 11.78 -20.60
N ASP A 112 3.64 12.86 -19.85
CA ASP A 112 3.59 12.82 -18.38
C ASP A 112 2.45 11.94 -17.85
N SER A 113 1.34 11.83 -18.59
CA SER A 113 0.17 11.01 -18.22
C SER A 113 0.27 9.54 -18.66
N LYS A 114 1.42 9.09 -19.18
CA LYS A 114 1.62 7.73 -19.74
C LYS A 114 0.58 7.41 -20.82
N HIS A 115 -0.09 6.27 -20.71
CA HIS A 115 -1.17 5.83 -21.61
C HIS A 115 -2.55 6.41 -21.22
N PHE A 116 -2.64 7.20 -20.13
CA PHE A 116 -3.89 7.80 -19.70
C PHE A 116 -4.13 9.17 -20.35
N CYS A 117 -5.40 9.50 -20.53
CA CYS A 117 -5.82 10.79 -21.08
C CYS A 117 -5.48 11.94 -20.12
N PRO A 118 -4.67 12.92 -20.55
CA PRO A 118 -4.26 14.03 -19.69
C PRO A 118 -5.42 15.00 -19.37
N VAL A 119 -6.41 15.12 -20.28
CA VAL A 119 -7.60 15.95 -20.08
C VAL A 119 -8.56 15.31 -19.09
N ALA A 120 -8.88 14.03 -19.24
CA ALA A 120 -9.74 13.30 -18.30
C ALA A 120 -9.14 13.28 -16.88
N LEU A 121 -7.82 13.12 -16.77
CA LEU A 121 -7.11 13.17 -15.50
C LEU A 121 -7.25 14.53 -14.81
N LYS A 122 -7.17 15.64 -15.56
CA LYS A 122 -7.20 16.97 -14.97
C LYS A 122 -8.61 17.48 -14.69
N ASP A 123 -9.51 17.32 -15.65
CA ASP A 123 -10.86 17.90 -15.60
C ASP A 123 -11.78 17.06 -14.71
N ASN A 124 -11.73 15.72 -14.87
CA ASN A 124 -12.62 14.79 -14.16
C ASN A 124 -11.93 14.08 -12.98
N PHE A 125 -10.60 14.14 -12.88
CA PHE A 125 -9.83 13.42 -11.85
C PHE A 125 -10.10 11.90 -11.89
N VAL A 126 -9.94 11.34 -13.09
CA VAL A 126 -10.20 9.94 -13.45
C VAL A 126 -9.05 9.41 -14.30
N LEU A 127 -8.67 8.14 -14.10
CA LEU A 127 -7.74 7.43 -14.97
C LEU A 127 -8.51 6.79 -16.12
N TYR A 128 -8.51 7.46 -17.28
CA TYR A 128 -9.14 6.91 -18.49
C TYR A 128 -8.07 6.57 -19.53
N PRO A 129 -7.92 5.30 -19.97
CA PRO A 129 -7.03 4.94 -21.07
C PRO A 129 -7.29 5.80 -22.31
N GLY A 130 -6.22 6.41 -22.82
CA GLY A 130 -6.27 7.17 -24.06
C GLY A 130 -6.26 6.24 -25.27
N ASP A 131 -6.72 6.76 -26.42
CA ASP A 131 -6.73 6.02 -27.66
C ASP A 131 -5.60 6.45 -28.61
N SER A 132 -5.07 5.48 -29.35
CA SER A 132 -3.96 5.70 -30.30
C SER A 132 -4.34 6.63 -31.45
N GLU A 133 -5.59 6.55 -31.91
CA GLU A 133 -6.14 7.41 -32.98
C GLU A 133 -6.25 8.88 -32.54
N ASN A 134 -6.38 9.11 -31.23
CA ASN A 134 -6.55 10.43 -30.62
C ASN A 134 -5.24 10.95 -29.99
N ALA A 135 -4.08 10.48 -30.47
CA ALA A 135 -2.78 10.91 -29.98
C ALA A 135 -2.39 12.33 -30.41
N ALA A 136 -1.70 13.05 -29.51
CA ALA A 136 -1.14 14.38 -29.75
C ALA A 136 0.34 14.41 -29.32
N ILE A 137 1.17 15.10 -30.08
CA ILE A 137 2.60 15.26 -29.79
C ILE A 137 2.83 16.65 -29.19
N TYR A 138 3.53 16.70 -28.06
CA TYR A 138 3.96 17.95 -27.42
C TYR A 138 5.31 17.78 -26.72
N LYS A 139 6.30 18.63 -27.07
CA LYS A 139 7.69 18.55 -26.59
C LYS A 139 8.31 17.16 -26.76
N GLU A 140 8.21 16.61 -27.98
CA GLU A 140 8.74 15.29 -28.35
C GLU A 140 8.18 14.13 -27.51
N ARG A 141 6.99 14.32 -26.93
CA ARG A 141 6.27 13.29 -26.15
C ARG A 141 4.87 13.09 -26.68
N ILE A 142 4.41 11.84 -26.62
CA ILE A 142 3.13 11.40 -27.15
C ILE A 142 2.09 11.35 -26.02
N TYR A 143 0.98 12.04 -26.19
CA TYR A 143 -0.15 12.08 -25.26
C TYR A 143 -1.37 11.45 -25.90
N TYR A 144 -1.86 10.36 -25.33
CA TYR A 144 -3.05 9.67 -25.81
C TYR A 144 -4.29 10.32 -25.20
N CYS A 145 -5.19 10.86 -26.03
CA CYS A 145 -6.46 11.40 -25.54
C CYS A 145 -7.57 10.36 -25.69
N SER A 146 -8.57 10.39 -24.82
CA SER A 146 -9.67 9.43 -24.90
C SER A 146 -10.63 9.73 -26.05
N THR A 147 -10.96 11.01 -26.24
CA THR A 147 -11.88 11.48 -27.28
C THR A 147 -11.21 12.52 -28.19
N PRO A 148 -11.72 12.72 -29.42
CA PRO A 148 -11.23 13.79 -30.29
C PRO A 148 -11.43 15.17 -29.67
N GLU A 149 -12.51 15.36 -28.91
CA GLU A 149 -12.75 16.59 -28.14
C GLU A 149 -11.67 16.82 -27.08
N ALA A 150 -11.27 15.78 -26.36
CA ALA A 150 -10.16 15.87 -25.42
C ALA A 150 -8.85 16.22 -26.13
N ARG A 151 -8.58 15.66 -27.31
CA ARG A 151 -7.39 16.00 -28.12
C ARG A 151 -7.38 17.48 -28.50
N THR A 152 -8.49 18.00 -29.00
CA THR A 152 -8.57 19.43 -29.36
C THR A 152 -8.40 20.35 -28.15
N LYS A 153 -9.00 20.01 -27.00
CA LYS A 153 -8.81 20.74 -25.73
C LYS A 153 -7.35 20.70 -25.27
N PHE A 154 -6.68 19.55 -25.42
CA PHE A 154 -5.26 19.41 -25.09
C PHE A 154 -4.40 20.31 -25.98
N LEU A 155 -4.58 20.25 -27.30
CA LEU A 155 -3.80 21.03 -28.28
C LEU A 155 -3.98 22.55 -28.12
N GLN A 156 -5.15 23.01 -27.68
CA GLN A 156 -5.39 24.43 -27.40
C GLN A 156 -4.50 24.95 -26.26
N ASN A 157 -4.29 24.17 -25.20
CA ASN A 157 -3.48 24.56 -24.04
C ASN A 157 -2.71 23.37 -23.41
N PRO A 158 -1.67 22.81 -24.05
CA PRO A 158 -0.98 21.61 -23.57
C PRO A 158 -0.31 21.81 -22.19
N GLU A 159 0.17 23.02 -21.91
CA GLU A 159 0.84 23.37 -20.64
C GLU A 159 -0.04 23.17 -19.42
N ASN A 160 -1.37 23.26 -19.58
CA ASN A 160 -2.30 23.05 -18.49
C ASN A 160 -2.37 21.57 -18.09
N TYR A 161 -2.15 20.65 -19.02
CA TYR A 161 -2.34 19.22 -18.80
C TYR A 161 -1.02 18.45 -18.63
N THR A 162 0.11 19.15 -18.61
CA THR A 162 1.46 18.57 -18.46
C THR A 162 2.07 18.89 -17.11
N ALA A 163 3.06 18.10 -16.68
CA ALA A 163 3.68 18.19 -15.36
C ALA A 163 4.71 19.32 -15.22
N LEU A 164 4.65 20.36 -16.07
CA LEU A 164 5.67 21.42 -16.16
C LEU A 164 5.78 22.24 -14.86
N LYS A 165 4.65 22.58 -14.24
CA LYS A 165 4.62 23.41 -13.02
C LYS A 165 4.55 22.56 -11.75
N GLN A 166 3.79 21.46 -11.80
CA GLN A 166 3.53 20.57 -10.67
C GLN A 166 3.40 19.13 -11.18
N PRO A 167 3.83 18.14 -10.39
CA PRO A 167 3.63 16.75 -10.75
C PRO A 167 2.14 16.39 -10.80
N LEU A 168 1.80 15.52 -11.75
CA LEU A 168 0.45 14.98 -11.88
C LEU A 168 0.14 14.13 -10.64
N LYS A 169 -1.07 14.30 -10.09
CA LYS A 169 -1.56 13.49 -8.98
C LYS A 169 -2.47 12.40 -9.52
N ALA A 170 -2.24 11.16 -9.10
CA ALA A 170 -3.17 10.08 -9.34
C ALA A 170 -4.46 10.30 -8.52
N PRO A 171 -5.64 10.02 -9.09
CA PRO A 171 -6.89 9.99 -8.32
C PRO A 171 -6.84 8.87 -7.27
N PRO A 172 -7.71 8.85 -6.25
CA PRO A 172 -7.77 7.73 -5.30
C PRO A 172 -8.34 6.47 -5.95
N LEU A 173 -8.15 5.32 -5.31
CA LEU A 173 -8.53 4.01 -5.87
C LEU A 173 -10.06 3.85 -5.92
N ARG A 174 -10.58 3.47 -7.09
CA ARG A 174 -11.99 3.14 -7.34
C ARG A 174 -12.08 1.72 -7.90
N VAL A 175 -12.66 0.82 -7.12
CA VAL A 175 -12.77 -0.61 -7.47
C VAL A 175 -14.23 -0.98 -7.67
N LEU A 176 -14.54 -1.67 -8.77
CA LEU A 176 -15.83 -2.35 -8.92
C LEU A 176 -15.69 -3.80 -8.48
N LEU A 177 -16.58 -4.27 -7.60
CA LEU A 177 -16.66 -5.68 -7.23
C LEU A 177 -17.94 -6.30 -7.80
N ILE A 178 -17.76 -7.15 -8.82
CA ILE A 178 -18.82 -7.74 -9.63
C ILE A 178 -18.80 -9.25 -9.42
N GLY A 179 -19.95 -9.90 -9.58
CA GLY A 179 -20.13 -11.33 -9.35
C GLY A 179 -21.60 -11.66 -9.17
N THR A 180 -21.94 -12.95 -9.14
CA THR A 180 -23.32 -13.41 -8.94
C THR A 180 -23.80 -13.21 -7.50
N ARG A 181 -25.12 -13.31 -7.26
CA ARG A 181 -25.68 -13.28 -5.90
C ARG A 181 -25.12 -14.46 -5.08
N GLY A 182 -24.77 -14.20 -3.81
CA GLY A 182 -24.18 -15.23 -2.93
C GLY A 182 -22.68 -15.51 -3.13
N ALA A 183 -22.02 -14.86 -4.11
CA ALA A 183 -20.58 -15.01 -4.32
C ALA A 183 -19.70 -14.51 -3.16
N GLY A 184 -20.28 -13.73 -2.23
CA GLY A 184 -19.57 -13.18 -1.06
C GLY A 184 -19.00 -11.78 -1.28
N LYS A 185 -19.47 -11.06 -2.31
CA LYS A 185 -19.02 -9.72 -2.70
C LYS A 185 -18.99 -8.74 -1.53
N THR A 186 -20.12 -8.54 -0.87
CA THR A 186 -20.28 -7.58 0.24
C THR A 186 -19.32 -7.81 1.40
N ILE A 187 -19.08 -9.08 1.76
CA ILE A 187 -18.13 -9.43 2.82
C ILE A 187 -16.70 -9.11 2.38
N CYS A 188 -16.34 -9.49 1.15
CA CYS A 188 -15.03 -9.20 0.58
C CYS A 188 -14.78 -7.69 0.45
N ALA A 189 -15.75 -6.95 -0.08
CA ALA A 189 -15.69 -5.51 -0.29
C ALA A 189 -15.51 -4.77 1.04
N ARG A 190 -16.32 -5.09 2.06
CA ARG A 190 -16.19 -4.47 3.40
C ARG A 190 -14.82 -4.72 4.01
N LEU A 191 -14.32 -5.96 3.96
CA LEU A 191 -13.01 -6.30 4.52
C LEU A 191 -11.85 -5.64 3.76
N MET A 192 -11.96 -5.50 2.43
CA MET A 192 -10.94 -4.80 1.65
C MET A 192 -10.98 -3.30 1.90
N ALA A 193 -12.17 -2.71 1.97
CA ALA A 193 -12.35 -1.29 2.28
C ALA A 193 -11.68 -0.93 3.63
N GLU A 194 -11.90 -1.74 4.66
CA GLU A 194 -11.23 -1.59 5.97
C GLU A 194 -9.70 -1.72 5.88
N LYS A 195 -9.19 -2.72 5.14
CA LYS A 195 -7.74 -2.94 4.99
C LYS A 195 -7.03 -1.85 4.19
N LEU A 196 -7.69 -1.33 3.17
CA LEU A 196 -7.13 -0.32 2.26
C LEU A 196 -7.40 1.11 2.75
N GLY A 197 -8.29 1.29 3.74
CA GLY A 197 -8.68 2.60 4.25
C GLY A 197 -9.53 3.42 3.27
N ILE A 198 -10.35 2.75 2.45
CA ILE A 198 -11.24 3.36 1.45
C ILE A 198 -12.71 3.10 1.81
N PHE A 199 -13.65 3.80 1.17
CA PHE A 199 -15.07 3.63 1.47
C PHE A 199 -15.65 2.34 0.87
N HIS A 200 -16.57 1.69 1.57
CA HIS A 200 -17.40 0.62 1.03
C HIS A 200 -18.76 1.20 0.66
N ILE A 201 -19.12 1.15 -0.62
CA ILE A 201 -20.42 1.60 -1.13
C ILE A 201 -21.16 0.38 -1.62
N GLN A 202 -22.27 0.04 -0.96
CA GLN A 202 -23.15 -1.03 -1.40
C GLN A 202 -24.36 -0.41 -2.11
N PHE A 203 -24.43 -0.59 -3.42
CA PHE A 203 -25.39 0.10 -4.29
C PHE A 203 -26.84 -0.09 -3.82
N GLN A 204 -27.23 -1.34 -3.52
CA GLN A 204 -28.56 -1.68 -3.03
C GLN A 204 -28.90 -1.04 -1.67
N GLU A 205 -27.93 -0.91 -0.75
CA GLU A 205 -28.18 -0.28 0.56
C GLU A 205 -28.41 1.22 0.42
N CYS A 206 -27.69 1.90 -0.48
CA CYS A 206 -27.91 3.31 -0.76
C CYS A 206 -29.33 3.57 -1.29
N LEU A 207 -29.82 2.72 -2.20
CA LEU A 207 -31.20 2.76 -2.68
C LEU A 207 -32.21 2.49 -1.55
N GLN A 208 -31.89 1.56 -0.67
CA GLN A 208 -32.73 1.22 0.47
C GLN A 208 -32.82 2.37 1.49
N GLU A 209 -31.75 3.14 1.71
CA GLU A 209 -31.75 4.30 2.61
C GLU A 209 -32.67 5.42 2.10
N ILE A 210 -32.68 5.66 0.78
CA ILE A 210 -33.62 6.60 0.15
C ILE A 210 -35.07 6.18 0.47
N MET A 211 -35.37 4.88 0.34
CA MET A 211 -36.69 4.33 0.66
C MET A 211 -37.06 4.36 2.14
N LEU A 212 -36.11 4.02 3.02
CA LEU A 212 -36.32 3.96 4.46
C LEU A 212 -36.71 5.32 5.04
N SER A 213 -36.19 6.40 4.46
CA SER A 213 -36.54 7.77 4.88
C SER A 213 -38.03 8.09 4.78
N LYS A 214 -38.77 7.39 3.90
CA LYS A 214 -40.22 7.59 3.69
C LYS A 214 -41.08 6.42 4.18
N LEU A 215 -40.72 5.19 3.83
CA LEU A 215 -41.55 4.00 4.10
C LEU A 215 -41.30 3.38 5.47
N GLN A 216 -40.23 3.77 6.17
CA GLN A 216 -39.79 3.25 7.48
C GLN A 216 -39.58 1.73 7.55
N LYS A 217 -39.82 0.98 6.46
CA LYS A 217 -39.66 -0.46 6.30
C LYS A 217 -38.66 -0.76 5.17
N LYS A 218 -37.93 -1.87 5.29
CA LYS A 218 -37.04 -2.36 4.21
C LYS A 218 -37.86 -3.02 3.11
N ILE A 219 -37.41 -2.90 1.87
CA ILE A 219 -38.12 -3.38 0.68
C ILE A 219 -37.28 -4.48 0.03
N GLY A 220 -37.97 -5.49 -0.51
CA GLY A 220 -37.36 -6.53 -1.30
C GLY A 220 -37.90 -7.90 -0.92
N PRO A 221 -37.61 -8.94 -1.73
CA PRO A 221 -38.20 -10.28 -1.57
C PRO A 221 -37.91 -10.91 -0.20
N GLN A 222 -36.85 -10.46 0.50
CA GLN A 222 -36.50 -10.97 1.83
C GLN A 222 -37.23 -10.27 2.99
N TYR A 223 -37.84 -9.10 2.75
CA TYR A 223 -38.47 -8.23 3.75
C TYR A 223 -39.97 -8.05 3.54
N ASN A 224 -40.46 -8.16 2.29
CA ASN A 224 -41.86 -7.93 1.93
C ASN A 224 -42.84 -8.90 2.63
N GLU A 225 -42.38 -10.09 3.02
CA GLU A 225 -43.24 -11.13 3.61
C GLU A 225 -43.41 -11.01 5.14
N GLU A 226 -42.71 -10.10 5.83
CA GLU A 226 -42.88 -9.91 7.29
C GLU A 226 -44.05 -8.98 7.66
N GLY A 227 -44.49 -8.11 6.73
CA GLY A 227 -45.54 -7.12 6.99
C GLY A 227 -46.97 -7.65 6.81
N THR A 228 -47.18 -8.49 5.81
CA THR A 228 -48.52 -9.00 5.44
C THR A 228 -49.06 -10.01 6.44
N ASP A 229 -48.19 -10.82 7.05
CA ASP A 229 -48.60 -11.84 8.00
C ASP A 229 -49.02 -11.22 9.35
N ASN A 230 -48.30 -10.22 9.85
CA ASN A 230 -48.59 -9.58 11.15
C ASN A 230 -49.92 -8.79 11.18
N ILE A 231 -50.29 -8.11 10.09
CA ILE A 231 -51.56 -7.35 10.01
C ILE A 231 -52.76 -8.32 9.98
N ASN A 232 -52.60 -9.46 9.31
CA ASN A 232 -53.59 -10.53 9.32
C ASN A 232 -53.66 -11.26 10.66
N GLU A 233 -52.58 -11.32 11.44
CA GLU A 233 -52.54 -11.97 12.76
C GLU A 233 -53.47 -11.29 13.78
N GLU A 234 -53.47 -9.96 13.89
CA GLU A 234 -54.41 -9.23 14.77
C GLU A 234 -55.85 -9.29 14.26
N ALA A 235 -56.06 -9.11 12.96
CA ALA A 235 -57.40 -9.09 12.37
C ALA A 235 -58.14 -10.43 12.52
N THR A 236 -57.47 -11.57 12.30
CA THR A 236 -58.11 -12.89 12.41
C THR A 236 -58.44 -13.27 13.86
N LEU A 237 -57.61 -12.86 14.82
CA LEU A 237 -57.84 -13.12 16.25
C LEU A 237 -58.95 -12.22 16.82
N LEU A 238 -59.00 -10.95 16.41
CA LEU A 238 -60.06 -10.01 16.79
C LEU A 238 -61.44 -10.43 16.23
N GLN A 239 -61.48 -10.99 15.02
CA GLN A 239 -62.71 -11.56 14.45
C GLN A 239 -63.23 -12.76 15.25
N LEU A 240 -62.34 -13.59 15.80
CA LEU A 240 -62.69 -14.74 16.64
C LEU A 240 -63.11 -14.33 18.07
N GLU A 241 -62.58 -13.23 18.61
CA GLU A 241 -62.96 -12.72 19.94
C GLU A 241 -64.36 -12.07 19.97
N ASN A 242 -64.81 -11.44 18.87
CA ASN A 242 -66.05 -10.65 18.86
C ASN A 242 -67.32 -11.42 18.49
N ASN A 243 -67.27 -12.71 18.09
CA ASN A 243 -68.45 -13.51 17.74
C ASN A 243 -69.41 -12.87 16.71
N GLU A 244 -68.93 -11.96 15.86
CA GLU A 244 -69.70 -11.34 14.78
C GLU A 244 -69.24 -11.95 13.43
N PHE A 245 -70.08 -12.81 12.87
CA PHE A 245 -69.97 -13.27 11.49
C PHE A 245 -70.73 -12.30 10.58
N GLU A 246 -70.23 -11.06 10.43
CA GLU A 246 -70.66 -10.17 9.34
C GLU A 246 -69.64 -9.02 9.12
N ASP A 247 -69.22 -8.89 7.85
CA ASP A 247 -68.46 -7.82 7.18
C ASP A 247 -67.83 -6.68 8.02
N ILE A 248 -66.55 -6.86 8.36
CA ILE A 248 -65.61 -5.73 8.55
C ILE A 248 -64.42 -5.96 7.62
N VAL A 249 -64.63 -5.70 6.33
CA VAL A 249 -63.55 -5.45 5.35
C VAL A 249 -63.71 -4.02 4.87
N GLU A 250 -63.51 -3.03 5.74
CA GLU A 250 -63.22 -1.65 5.31
C GLU A 250 -62.91 -0.72 6.51
N GLU A 251 -61.87 -1.00 7.29
CA GLU A 251 -61.25 0.04 8.15
C GLU A 251 -59.84 -0.37 8.59
N ASN A 252 -58.94 -0.55 7.62
CA ASN A 252 -57.48 -0.49 7.80
C ASN A 252 -56.82 -0.40 6.42
N ARG A 253 -57.18 0.63 5.63
CA ARG A 253 -56.29 1.06 4.54
C ARG A 253 -55.19 1.87 5.23
N GLU A 254 -54.00 1.26 5.36
CA GLU A 254 -52.77 2.02 5.58
C GLU A 254 -52.81 3.23 4.62
N GLU A 255 -52.60 4.44 5.12
CA GLU A 255 -52.50 5.62 4.26
C GLU A 255 -51.47 5.31 3.16
N GLU A 256 -51.91 5.19 1.89
CA GLU A 256 -51.00 4.95 0.77
C GLU A 256 -50.00 6.09 0.72
N VAL A 257 -48.77 5.82 1.14
CA VAL A 257 -47.67 6.78 1.02
C VAL A 257 -47.45 7.00 -0.47
N VAL A 258 -47.81 8.17 -0.98
CA VAL A 258 -47.64 8.54 -2.39
C VAL A 258 -46.14 8.58 -2.69
N LEU A 259 -45.66 7.54 -3.39
CA LEU A 259 -44.29 7.47 -3.90
C LEU A 259 -44.19 8.36 -5.15
N THR A 260 -43.04 9.00 -5.32
CA THR A 260 -42.72 9.69 -6.59
C THR A 260 -42.35 8.69 -7.67
N GLU A 261 -42.47 9.04 -8.96
CA GLU A 261 -42.05 8.17 -10.08
C GLU A 261 -40.62 7.63 -9.93
N LYS A 262 -39.74 8.45 -9.35
CA LYS A 262 -38.37 8.08 -9.00
C LYS A 262 -38.29 6.97 -7.95
N GLU A 263 -39.15 7.05 -6.96
CA GLU A 263 -39.22 6.08 -5.86
C GLU A 263 -39.89 4.80 -6.33
N GLU A 264 -40.91 4.86 -7.19
CA GLU A 264 -41.47 3.68 -7.82
C GLU A 264 -40.42 2.92 -8.64
N ALA A 265 -39.57 3.62 -9.38
CA ALA A 265 -38.47 3.01 -10.13
C ALA A 265 -37.43 2.33 -9.22
N ILE A 266 -37.09 2.95 -8.07
CA ILE A 266 -36.20 2.34 -7.08
C ILE A 266 -36.85 1.11 -6.44
N LYS A 267 -38.16 1.16 -6.17
CA LYS A 267 -38.91 0.02 -5.64
C LYS A 267 -38.88 -1.15 -6.63
N SER A 268 -39.14 -0.91 -7.91
CA SER A 268 -39.06 -1.95 -8.95
C SER A 268 -37.66 -2.52 -9.13
N TYR A 269 -36.60 -1.71 -8.95
CA TYR A 269 -35.22 -2.22 -8.97
C TYR A 269 -34.94 -3.15 -7.78
N LEU A 270 -35.41 -2.80 -6.59
CA LEU A 270 -35.19 -3.60 -5.37
C LEU A 270 -36.02 -4.90 -5.33
N GLU A 271 -37.21 -4.91 -5.95
CA GLU A 271 -38.11 -6.07 -5.98
C GLU A 271 -37.83 -6.98 -7.18
N ASP A 272 -37.79 -6.42 -8.38
CA ASP A 272 -37.78 -7.16 -9.65
C ASP A 272 -36.46 -7.05 -10.43
N ALA A 273 -35.45 -6.34 -9.89
CA ALA A 273 -34.17 -6.07 -10.55
C ALA A 273 -34.30 -5.37 -11.92
N VAL A 274 -35.37 -4.58 -12.10
CA VAL A 274 -35.62 -3.79 -13.31
C VAL A 274 -34.66 -2.60 -13.37
N SER A 275 -34.01 -2.40 -14.52
CA SER A 275 -33.02 -1.34 -14.78
C SER A 275 -33.52 0.05 -14.33
N LEU A 276 -32.66 0.82 -13.64
CA LEU A 276 -33.00 2.16 -13.15
C LEU A 276 -32.96 3.19 -14.29
N PRO A 277 -33.85 4.20 -14.27
CA PRO A 277 -33.75 5.35 -15.17
C PRO A 277 -32.39 6.06 -15.07
N LEU A 278 -31.81 6.45 -16.21
CA LEU A 278 -30.51 7.12 -16.30
C LEU A 278 -30.44 8.41 -15.46
N GLU A 279 -31.55 9.16 -15.33
CA GLU A 279 -31.60 10.38 -14.53
C GLU A 279 -31.38 10.15 -13.03
N LEU A 280 -31.75 8.97 -12.52
CA LEU A 280 -31.53 8.58 -11.14
C LEU A 280 -30.11 8.10 -10.92
N LEU A 281 -29.59 7.30 -11.86
CA LEU A 281 -28.20 6.87 -11.85
C LEU A 281 -27.26 8.09 -11.85
N ASP A 282 -27.55 9.11 -12.67
CA ASP A 282 -26.80 10.36 -12.71
C ASP A 282 -26.78 11.09 -11.36
N GLN A 283 -27.91 11.18 -10.67
CA GLN A 283 -27.96 11.83 -9.35
C GLN A 283 -27.15 11.10 -8.28
N ILE A 284 -27.16 9.77 -8.31
CA ILE A 284 -26.55 8.95 -7.26
C ILE A 284 -25.05 8.72 -7.53
N VAL A 285 -24.70 8.28 -8.73
CA VAL A 285 -23.34 7.87 -9.09
C VAL A 285 -22.43 9.09 -9.22
N THR A 286 -22.93 10.22 -9.76
CA THR A 286 -22.14 11.45 -9.89
C THR A 286 -21.62 11.96 -8.54
N ASP A 287 -22.42 11.81 -7.49
CA ASP A 287 -22.04 12.24 -6.14
C ASP A 287 -20.83 11.45 -5.62
N TRP A 288 -20.72 10.16 -5.93
CA TRP A 288 -19.60 9.32 -5.51
C TRP A 288 -18.28 9.65 -6.24
N TRP A 289 -18.33 10.14 -7.47
CA TRP A 289 -17.13 10.55 -8.21
C TRP A 289 -16.72 12.00 -7.96
N THR A 290 -17.68 12.90 -7.68
CA THR A 290 -17.42 14.35 -7.66
C THR A 290 -17.40 14.98 -6.26
N LYS A 291 -18.16 14.46 -5.29
CA LYS A 291 -18.27 15.05 -3.94
C LYS A 291 -17.27 14.43 -2.97
N GLU A 292 -16.85 15.23 -2.00
CA GLU A 292 -16.09 14.75 -0.84
C GLU A 292 -17.04 14.01 0.13
N PRO A 293 -16.60 12.92 0.80
CA PRO A 293 -15.21 12.45 0.93
C PRO A 293 -14.77 11.39 -0.10
N PHE A 294 -15.67 10.91 -0.97
CA PHE A 294 -15.38 9.84 -1.92
C PHE A 294 -14.35 10.25 -2.97
N ARG A 295 -14.39 11.51 -3.41
CA ARG A 295 -13.44 12.07 -4.39
C ARG A 295 -11.98 12.02 -3.94
N SER A 296 -11.69 12.21 -2.64
CA SER A 296 -10.31 12.22 -2.12
C SER A 296 -9.84 10.87 -1.59
N ASN A 297 -10.74 10.03 -1.07
CA ASN A 297 -10.36 8.78 -0.42
C ASN A 297 -10.54 7.53 -1.29
N GLY A 298 -11.42 7.58 -2.29
CA GLY A 298 -11.76 6.41 -3.12
C GLY A 298 -12.72 5.44 -2.43
N PHE A 299 -13.16 4.43 -3.18
CA PHE A 299 -14.18 3.49 -2.73
C PHE A 299 -14.13 2.16 -3.47
N ILE A 300 -14.74 1.14 -2.85
CA ILE A 300 -15.15 -0.11 -3.50
C ILE A 300 -16.66 -0.06 -3.68
N LEU A 301 -17.11 -0.21 -4.92
CA LEU A 301 -18.51 -0.28 -5.27
C LEU A 301 -18.93 -1.74 -5.40
N ASP A 302 -19.85 -2.17 -4.53
CA ASP A 302 -20.46 -3.50 -4.53
C ASP A 302 -21.87 -3.43 -5.12
N GLY A 303 -22.15 -4.34 -6.05
CA GLY A 303 -23.48 -4.53 -6.63
C GLY A 303 -23.86 -3.57 -7.76
N PHE A 304 -22.89 -2.91 -8.39
CA PHE A 304 -23.05 -2.11 -9.60
C PHE A 304 -21.71 -2.07 -10.37
N PRO A 305 -21.69 -2.20 -11.70
CA PRO A 305 -22.81 -2.43 -12.62
C PRO A 305 -23.18 -3.93 -12.72
N ASN A 306 -24.46 -4.21 -12.96
CA ASN A 306 -25.03 -5.54 -13.18
C ASN A 306 -25.55 -5.74 -14.61
N THR A 307 -25.80 -4.66 -15.37
CA THR A 307 -26.29 -4.72 -16.76
C THR A 307 -25.39 -3.95 -17.72
N ALA A 308 -25.46 -4.29 -19.02
CA ALA A 308 -24.71 -3.56 -20.06
C ALA A 308 -25.11 -2.08 -20.16
N GLU A 309 -26.39 -1.75 -19.93
CA GLU A 309 -26.89 -0.37 -19.91
C GLU A 309 -26.22 0.47 -18.81
N GLU A 310 -26.01 -0.12 -17.63
CA GLU A 310 -25.30 0.54 -16.52
C GLU A 310 -23.81 0.79 -16.85
N VAL A 311 -23.18 -0.11 -17.62
CA VAL A 311 -21.80 0.10 -18.11
C VAL A 311 -21.74 1.22 -19.15
N GLN A 312 -22.72 1.30 -20.05
CA GLN A 312 -22.84 2.41 -21.01
C GLN A 312 -23.04 3.74 -20.28
N PHE A 313 -23.86 3.76 -19.22
CA PHE A 313 -24.01 4.94 -18.37
C PHE A 313 -22.67 5.37 -17.73
N ILE A 314 -21.85 4.43 -17.27
CA ILE A 314 -20.50 4.73 -16.75
C ILE A 314 -19.62 5.40 -17.83
N GLU A 315 -19.69 4.93 -19.08
CA GLU A 315 -18.96 5.50 -20.21
C GLU A 315 -19.43 6.93 -20.53
N GLU A 316 -20.74 7.13 -20.69
CA GLU A 316 -21.34 8.42 -21.03
C GLU A 316 -21.13 9.47 -19.93
N GLY A 317 -21.21 9.06 -18.65
CA GLY A 317 -20.94 9.91 -17.49
C GLY A 317 -19.45 10.16 -17.24
N GLY A 318 -18.55 9.42 -17.91
CA GLY A 318 -17.11 9.53 -17.69
C GLY A 318 -16.62 8.98 -16.35
N PHE A 319 -17.37 8.06 -15.74
CA PHE A 319 -17.14 7.53 -14.39
C PHE A 319 -16.19 6.31 -14.39
N PHE A 320 -14.98 6.44 -14.91
CA PHE A 320 -14.10 5.27 -15.02
C PHE A 320 -13.55 4.81 -13.66
N PRO A 321 -13.73 3.53 -13.31
CA PRO A 321 -13.02 2.89 -12.20
C PRO A 321 -11.58 2.55 -12.61
N ASP A 322 -10.72 2.29 -11.63
CA ASP A 322 -9.36 1.84 -11.91
C ASP A 322 -9.29 0.36 -12.29
N ILE A 323 -10.19 -0.43 -11.71
CA ILE A 323 -10.19 -1.88 -11.83
C ILE A 323 -11.57 -2.47 -11.51
N ALA A 324 -11.95 -3.50 -12.24
CA ALA A 324 -13.08 -4.35 -11.92
C ALA A 324 -12.58 -5.73 -11.46
N VAL A 325 -13.11 -6.21 -10.34
CA VAL A 325 -12.82 -7.55 -9.82
C VAL A 325 -14.08 -8.40 -9.96
N LEU A 326 -13.94 -9.52 -10.65
CA LEU A 326 -14.99 -10.50 -10.85
C LEU A 326 -14.81 -11.69 -9.89
N LEU A 327 -15.79 -11.93 -9.03
CA LEU A 327 -15.85 -13.12 -8.20
C LEU A 327 -16.66 -14.22 -8.90
N GLU A 328 -15.94 -15.21 -9.45
CA GLU A 328 -16.54 -16.40 -10.06
C GLU A 328 -16.74 -17.49 -9.02
N VAL A 329 -17.94 -18.05 -8.95
CA VAL A 329 -18.31 -19.11 -8.00
C VAL A 329 -19.24 -20.08 -8.71
N GLU A 330 -19.03 -21.39 -8.50
CA GLU A 330 -19.93 -22.42 -9.00
C GLU A 330 -21.31 -22.37 -8.30
N GLU A 331 -22.35 -22.71 -9.05
CA GLU A 331 -23.75 -22.73 -8.57
C GLU A 331 -23.92 -23.60 -7.31
N SER A 332 -23.23 -24.75 -7.26
CA SER A 332 -23.24 -25.69 -6.13
C SER A 332 -22.84 -25.01 -4.82
N ILE A 333 -21.77 -24.22 -4.86
CA ILE A 333 -21.23 -23.49 -3.70
C ILE A 333 -22.16 -22.35 -3.30
N ILE A 334 -22.84 -21.71 -4.25
CA ILE A 334 -23.82 -20.65 -3.97
C ILE A 334 -25.05 -21.22 -3.28
N CYS A 335 -25.56 -22.37 -3.76
CA CYS A 335 -26.63 -23.11 -3.08
C CYS A 335 -26.25 -23.42 -1.63
N ASP A 336 -25.04 -23.95 -1.40
CA ASP A 336 -24.56 -24.27 -0.05
C ASP A 336 -24.47 -23.05 0.87
N ARG A 337 -24.30 -21.83 0.32
CA ARG A 337 -24.22 -20.58 1.09
C ARG A 337 -25.59 -19.96 1.36
N LEU A 338 -26.49 -19.98 0.38
CA LEU A 338 -27.77 -19.26 0.42
C LEU A 338 -28.92 -20.11 0.98
N VAL A 339 -28.90 -21.43 0.78
CA VAL A 339 -29.98 -22.31 1.26
C VAL A 339 -30.07 -22.34 2.79
N PRO A 340 -28.98 -22.48 3.58
CA PRO A 340 -29.09 -22.55 5.04
C PRO A 340 -29.82 -21.37 5.70
N PRO A 341 -29.48 -20.09 5.42
CA PRO A 341 -30.20 -18.96 6.04
C PRO A 341 -31.64 -18.82 5.55
N LEU A 342 -31.94 -19.18 4.29
CA LEU A 342 -33.31 -19.20 3.77
C LEU A 342 -34.14 -20.30 4.43
N LEU A 343 -33.53 -21.46 4.68
CA LEU A 343 -34.15 -22.59 5.35
C LEU A 343 -34.45 -22.28 6.81
N GLU A 344 -33.56 -21.59 7.52
CA GLU A 344 -33.83 -21.10 8.89
C GLU A 344 -35.05 -20.17 8.92
N LYS A 345 -35.10 -19.18 8.01
CA LYS A 345 -36.27 -18.29 7.88
C LYS A 345 -37.55 -19.05 7.55
N TRP A 346 -37.48 -20.04 6.66
CA TRP A 346 -38.62 -20.89 6.33
C TRP A 346 -39.07 -21.74 7.52
N LYS A 347 -38.14 -22.32 8.29
CA LYS A 347 -38.45 -23.06 9.53
C LYS A 347 -39.11 -22.17 10.57
N GLU A 348 -38.61 -20.95 10.76
CA GLU A 348 -39.24 -19.97 11.66
C GLU A 348 -40.68 -19.64 11.21
N ARG A 349 -40.89 -19.42 9.91
CA ARG A 349 -42.22 -19.15 9.35
C ARG A 349 -43.16 -20.33 9.54
N ARG A 350 -42.71 -21.55 9.27
CA ARG A 350 -43.50 -22.77 9.49
C ARG A 350 -43.87 -22.91 10.97
N GLN A 351 -42.94 -22.68 11.89
CA GLN A 351 -43.23 -22.68 13.33
C GLN A 351 -44.24 -21.59 13.73
N ARG A 352 -44.16 -20.39 13.15
CA ARG A 352 -45.15 -19.32 13.38
C ARG A 352 -46.54 -19.74 12.87
N LYS A 353 -46.63 -20.27 11.65
CA LYS A 353 -47.89 -20.80 11.08
C LYS A 353 -48.47 -21.94 11.91
N GLN A 354 -47.63 -22.89 12.37
CA GLN A 354 -48.09 -24.01 13.20
C GLN A 354 -48.57 -23.54 14.58
N LYS A 355 -47.87 -22.60 15.22
CA LYS A 355 -48.33 -21.95 16.46
C LYS A 355 -49.63 -21.19 16.26
N ARG A 356 -49.83 -20.55 15.10
CA ARG A 356 -51.09 -19.89 14.72
C ARG A 356 -52.23 -20.91 14.59
N LYS A 357 -52.02 -22.00 13.85
CA LYS A 357 -53.03 -23.08 13.70
C LYS A 357 -53.41 -23.68 15.05
N GLN A 358 -52.43 -23.96 15.91
CA GLN A 358 -52.66 -24.45 17.28
C GLN A 358 -53.46 -23.46 18.13
N LYS A 359 -53.12 -22.16 18.11
CA LYS A 359 -53.89 -21.13 18.83
C LYS A 359 -55.33 -21.04 18.32
N ILE A 360 -55.54 -21.09 17.01
CA ILE A 360 -56.89 -21.05 16.41
C ILE A 360 -57.68 -22.30 16.81
N GLN A 361 -57.08 -23.50 16.78
CA GLN A 361 -57.71 -24.74 17.25
C GLN A 361 -58.04 -24.68 18.75
N GLU A 362 -57.13 -24.18 19.60
CA GLU A 362 -57.39 -23.99 21.03
C GLU A 362 -58.53 -22.99 21.29
N PHE A 363 -58.59 -21.89 20.54
CA PHE A 363 -59.68 -20.91 20.63
C PHE A 363 -61.01 -21.50 20.16
N LYS A 364 -61.04 -22.21 19.02
CA LYS A 364 -62.24 -22.92 18.53
C LYS A 364 -62.72 -23.96 19.56
N LYS A 365 -61.80 -24.71 20.17
CA LYS A 365 -62.12 -25.68 21.22
C LYS A 365 -62.70 -25.01 22.46
N LYS A 366 -62.13 -23.89 22.92
CA LYS A 366 -62.69 -23.12 24.05
C LYS A 366 -64.11 -22.61 23.74
N ILE A 367 -64.34 -22.07 22.55
CA ILE A 367 -65.66 -21.62 22.13
C ILE A 367 -66.66 -22.79 22.12
N ARG A 368 -66.24 -23.97 21.61
CA ARG A 368 -67.04 -25.20 21.62
C ARG A 368 -67.34 -25.67 23.04
N ASP A 369 -66.34 -25.74 23.92
CA ASP A 369 -66.49 -26.16 25.31
C ASP A 369 -67.43 -25.21 26.09
N ASP A 370 -67.34 -23.90 25.84
CA ASP A 370 -68.25 -22.89 26.42
C ASP A 370 -69.69 -23.03 25.90
N GLN A 371 -69.87 -23.40 24.62
CA GLN A 371 -71.19 -23.68 24.03
C GLN A 371 -71.80 -24.98 24.59
N ILE A 372 -71.00 -26.04 24.71
CA ILE A 372 -71.41 -27.31 25.32
C ILE A 372 -71.80 -27.10 26.79
N ALA A 373 -71.04 -26.31 27.54
CA ALA A 373 -71.36 -26.00 28.94
C ALA A 373 -72.70 -25.27 29.07
N LYS A 374 -72.96 -24.24 28.25
CA LYS A 374 -74.26 -23.55 28.22
C LYS A 374 -75.40 -24.50 27.86
N ARG A 375 -75.20 -25.36 26.86
CA ARG A 375 -76.24 -26.30 26.41
C ARG A 375 -76.51 -27.41 27.44
N ARG A 376 -75.47 -27.87 28.15
CA ARG A 376 -75.59 -28.82 29.25
C ARG A 376 -76.42 -28.26 30.40
N ASP A 377 -76.22 -27.00 30.76
CA ASP A 377 -77.01 -26.31 31.78
C ASP A 377 -78.50 -26.23 31.34
N GLU A 378 -78.77 -25.86 30.09
CA GLU A 378 -80.14 -25.83 29.53
C GLU A 378 -80.84 -27.20 29.58
N LEU A 379 -80.17 -28.27 29.14
CA LEU A 379 -80.73 -29.63 29.13
C LEU A 379 -80.98 -30.16 30.55
N THR A 380 -80.11 -29.78 31.50
CA THR A 380 -80.28 -30.13 32.92
C THR A 380 -81.48 -29.40 33.52
N ASP A 381 -81.68 -28.12 33.17
CA ASP A 381 -82.84 -27.34 33.57
C ASP A 381 -84.16 -27.85 32.95
N GLU A 382 -84.14 -28.30 31.69
CA GLU A 382 -85.30 -28.92 31.02
C GLU A 382 -85.71 -30.24 31.67
N GLN A 383 -84.75 -31.10 32.03
CA GLN A 383 -85.04 -32.36 32.73
C GLN A 383 -85.50 -32.12 34.18
N ASN A 384 -84.96 -31.13 34.86
CA ASN A 384 -85.44 -30.75 36.20
C ASN A 384 -86.90 -30.26 36.16
N LYS A 385 -87.30 -29.49 35.14
CA LYS A 385 -88.71 -29.13 34.91
C LYS A 385 -89.60 -30.34 34.60
N LEU A 386 -89.12 -31.30 33.80
CA LEU A 386 -89.86 -32.54 33.51
C LEU A 386 -90.01 -33.44 34.75
N LYS A 387 -89.05 -33.43 35.68
CA LYS A 387 -89.16 -34.09 36.99
C LYS A 387 -90.17 -33.39 37.90
N GLU A 388 -90.18 -32.06 37.93
CA GLU A 388 -91.19 -31.28 38.65
C GLU A 388 -92.61 -31.54 38.11
N GLU A 389 -92.78 -31.71 36.78
CA GLU A 389 -94.07 -32.03 36.16
C GLU A 389 -94.53 -33.50 36.33
N LYS A 390 -93.59 -34.45 36.50
CA LYS A 390 -93.90 -35.88 36.73
C LYS A 390 -94.27 -36.21 38.19
N VAL A 391 -93.85 -35.39 39.15
CA VAL A 391 -94.19 -35.57 40.57
C VAL A 391 -95.66 -35.23 40.88
N ASP A 392 -96.35 -34.48 40.02
CA ASP A 392 -97.76 -34.08 40.25
C ASP A 392 -98.82 -35.08 39.74
N GLN A 393 -98.46 -36.23 39.15
CA GLN A 393 -99.43 -37.24 38.66
C GLN A 393 -98.99 -38.71 38.81
N LYS A 394 -99.08 -39.29 40.02
CA LYS A 394 -99.66 -40.65 40.32
C LYS A 394 -99.41 -41.13 41.75
N ASP A 395 -100.42 -41.82 42.29
CA ASP A 395 -100.39 -42.70 43.46
C ASP A 395 -99.64 -44.03 43.20
N SER A 396 -99.14 -44.60 44.32
CA SER A 396 -98.78 -46.00 44.64
C SER A 396 -97.52 -46.65 44.04
N ASP A 397 -96.65 -47.04 44.98
CA ASP A 397 -95.75 -48.20 45.06
C ASP A 397 -94.95 -48.60 43.80
N ASP A 398 -93.62 -48.37 43.83
CA ASP A 398 -92.64 -49.46 43.92
C ASP A 398 -91.20 -48.91 44.12
N GLU A 399 -90.43 -49.70 44.87
CA GLU A 399 -89.01 -49.53 45.16
C GLU A 399 -88.16 -49.81 43.92
N GLU A 400 -87.49 -48.81 43.35
CA GLU A 400 -86.28 -48.98 42.51
C GLU A 400 -85.52 -47.63 42.33
N GLU A 401 -85.36 -46.87 43.43
CA GLU A 401 -84.55 -45.65 43.43
C GLU A 401 -83.09 -45.97 43.77
N GLU A 402 -82.29 -46.38 42.77
CA GLU A 402 -80.82 -46.16 42.75
C GLU A 402 -80.14 -46.53 41.41
N GLU A 403 -80.82 -47.23 40.48
CA GLU A 403 -80.27 -47.52 39.13
C GLU A 403 -80.66 -46.52 38.02
N GLU A 404 -81.68 -45.67 38.19
CA GLU A 404 -82.11 -44.70 37.15
C GLU A 404 -81.24 -43.44 37.01
N ILE A 405 -80.38 -43.11 37.99
CA ILE A 405 -79.53 -41.90 37.93
C ILE A 405 -78.33 -42.09 36.97
N TYR A 406 -77.84 -43.32 36.80
CA TYR A 406 -76.73 -43.60 35.89
C TYR A 406 -77.13 -43.46 34.41
N ASP A 407 -78.40 -43.69 34.06
CA ASP A 407 -78.90 -43.68 32.67
C ASP A 407 -79.33 -42.28 32.19
N GLU A 408 -79.54 -41.32 33.08
CA GLU A 408 -79.87 -39.92 32.70
C GLU A 408 -78.63 -39.10 32.33
N GLY A 409 -77.51 -39.30 33.03
CA GLY A 409 -76.24 -38.65 32.71
C GLY A 409 -75.71 -39.07 31.32
N GLU A 410 -75.81 -40.36 31.01
CA GLU A 410 -75.42 -40.89 29.69
C GLU A 410 -76.29 -40.34 28.55
N LYS A 411 -77.58 -40.07 28.78
CA LYS A 411 -78.47 -39.47 27.77
C LYS A 411 -78.11 -38.02 27.44
N ILE A 412 -77.75 -37.23 28.45
CA ILE A 412 -77.32 -35.84 28.22
C ILE A 412 -75.98 -35.82 27.47
N GLU A 413 -75.04 -36.70 27.84
CA GLU A 413 -73.76 -36.80 27.13
C GLU A 413 -73.94 -37.31 25.69
N HIS A 414 -74.88 -38.23 25.43
CA HIS A 414 -75.19 -38.68 24.08
C HIS A 414 -75.81 -37.56 23.21
N ILE A 415 -76.69 -36.73 23.77
CA ILE A 415 -77.29 -35.58 23.05
C ILE A 415 -76.22 -34.53 22.75
N LEU A 416 -75.34 -34.22 23.70
CA LEU A 416 -74.26 -33.25 23.49
C LEU A 416 -73.24 -33.74 22.44
N ALA A 417 -72.95 -35.04 22.42
CA ALA A 417 -72.07 -35.64 21.41
C ALA A 417 -72.70 -35.66 20.00
N GLU A 418 -74.03 -35.75 19.89
CA GLU A 418 -74.75 -35.61 18.60
C GLU A 418 -74.90 -34.15 18.16
N GLU A 419 -75.18 -33.21 19.07
CA GLU A 419 -75.36 -31.78 18.74
C GLU A 419 -74.03 -31.07 18.43
N PHE A 420 -72.93 -31.46 19.09
CA PHE A 420 -71.59 -30.91 18.89
C PHE A 420 -70.60 -32.01 18.51
N PRO A 421 -70.69 -32.56 17.29
CA PRO A 421 -69.73 -33.52 16.81
C PRO A 421 -68.31 -32.91 16.82
N GLU A 422 -67.31 -33.73 17.10
CA GLU A 422 -65.92 -33.31 16.89
C GLU A 422 -65.77 -32.99 15.40
N GLU A 423 -65.54 -31.71 15.06
CA GLU A 423 -65.08 -31.37 13.71
C GLU A 423 -63.78 -32.13 13.48
N GLU A 424 -63.79 -33.07 12.53
CA GLU A 424 -62.56 -33.61 11.97
C GLU A 424 -61.76 -32.41 11.45
N ASP A 425 -60.47 -32.33 11.78
CA ASP A 425 -59.56 -31.30 11.28
C ASP A 425 -59.45 -31.45 9.75
N GLU A 426 -60.44 -30.98 8.97
CA GLU A 426 -60.56 -31.21 7.52
C GLU A 426 -59.51 -30.47 6.68
N ASP A 427 -58.58 -29.75 7.30
CA ASP A 427 -57.46 -29.10 6.60
C ASP A 427 -56.12 -29.73 7.02
N GLU A 428 -55.90 -31.02 6.73
CA GLU A 428 -54.54 -31.53 6.51
C GLU A 428 -54.06 -31.09 5.12
N GLU A 429 -53.90 -29.77 4.90
CA GLU A 429 -53.05 -29.31 3.81
C GLU A 429 -51.67 -29.97 4.02
N GLU A 430 -51.22 -30.76 3.05
CA GLU A 430 -49.89 -31.40 3.07
C GLU A 430 -48.82 -30.30 3.22
N GLU A 431 -48.38 -30.07 4.46
CA GLU A 431 -47.38 -29.04 4.72
C GLU A 431 -46.06 -29.41 4.02
N GLU A 432 -45.58 -28.52 3.13
CA GLU A 432 -44.32 -28.66 2.40
C GLU A 432 -43.22 -29.24 3.30
N MET A 433 -42.65 -30.38 2.90
CA MET A 433 -41.60 -31.03 3.68
C MET A 433 -40.29 -30.27 3.54
N GLU A 434 -39.38 -30.40 4.52
CA GLU A 434 -38.09 -29.69 4.50
C GLU A 434 -37.29 -29.99 3.22
N TYR A 435 -37.40 -31.23 2.71
CA TYR A 435 -36.73 -31.65 1.48
C TYR A 435 -37.27 -30.91 0.25
N ASP A 436 -38.59 -30.80 0.10
CA ASP A 436 -39.23 -30.16 -1.05
C ASP A 436 -38.96 -28.65 -1.06
N ALA A 437 -38.95 -28.03 0.13
CA ALA A 437 -38.57 -26.63 0.29
C ALA A 437 -37.11 -26.37 -0.13
N ILE A 438 -36.18 -27.29 0.19
CA ILE A 438 -34.78 -27.19 -0.24
C ILE A 438 -34.66 -27.31 -1.76
N GLU A 439 -35.36 -28.24 -2.40
CA GLU A 439 -35.33 -28.40 -3.86
C GLU A 439 -35.90 -27.18 -4.58
N ARG A 440 -37.03 -26.64 -4.11
CA ARG A 440 -37.61 -25.41 -4.64
C ARG A 440 -36.66 -24.22 -4.50
N MET A 441 -36.07 -24.03 -3.31
CA MET A 441 -35.08 -22.96 -3.07
C MET A 441 -33.86 -23.11 -3.99
N LYS A 442 -33.35 -24.33 -4.18
CA LYS A 442 -32.24 -24.60 -5.11
C LYS A 442 -32.60 -24.25 -6.55
N SER A 443 -33.80 -24.63 -7.01
CA SER A 443 -34.28 -24.28 -8.35
C SER A 443 -34.39 -22.77 -8.55
N GLU A 444 -35.01 -22.06 -7.59
CA GLU A 444 -35.13 -20.59 -7.64
C GLU A 444 -33.76 -19.88 -7.61
N ILE A 445 -32.79 -20.42 -6.86
CA ILE A 445 -31.43 -19.90 -6.83
C ILE A 445 -30.71 -20.18 -8.17
N GLY A 446 -30.88 -21.37 -8.74
CA GLY A 446 -30.29 -21.76 -10.03
C GLY A 446 -30.77 -20.86 -11.17
N GLU A 447 -32.08 -20.65 -11.30
CA GLU A 447 -32.65 -19.76 -12.32
C GLU A 447 -32.10 -18.33 -12.22
N LYS A 448 -32.01 -17.80 -10.99
CA LYS A 448 -31.43 -16.46 -10.74
C LYS A 448 -29.93 -16.43 -11.02
N PHE A 449 -29.22 -17.51 -10.71
CA PHE A 449 -27.79 -17.63 -10.99
C PHE A 449 -27.51 -17.64 -12.48
N GLU A 450 -28.31 -18.36 -13.27
CA GLU A 450 -28.19 -18.37 -14.74
C GLU A 450 -28.44 -16.97 -15.32
N ALA A 451 -29.49 -16.27 -14.86
CA ALA A 451 -29.80 -14.91 -15.30
C ALA A 451 -28.69 -13.89 -14.92
N ASP A 452 -28.19 -13.96 -13.68
CA ASP A 452 -27.07 -13.14 -13.22
C ASP A 452 -25.80 -13.43 -14.05
N THR A 453 -25.54 -14.70 -14.39
CA THR A 453 -24.35 -15.12 -15.15
C THR A 453 -24.38 -14.58 -16.58
N GLN A 454 -25.53 -14.68 -17.26
CA GLN A 454 -25.71 -14.10 -18.61
C GLN A 454 -25.51 -12.58 -18.60
N SER A 455 -26.11 -11.91 -17.61
CA SER A 455 -25.96 -10.45 -17.46
C SER A 455 -24.49 -10.07 -17.22
N LEU A 456 -23.79 -10.85 -16.39
CA LEU A 456 -22.40 -10.62 -16.05
C LEU A 456 -21.43 -10.86 -17.22
N GLU A 457 -21.73 -11.81 -18.11
CA GLU A 457 -20.99 -11.99 -19.36
C GLU A 457 -21.07 -10.74 -20.26
N THR A 458 -22.27 -10.15 -20.40
CA THR A 458 -22.43 -8.90 -21.18
C THR A 458 -21.67 -7.73 -20.53
N VAL A 459 -21.72 -7.61 -19.20
CA VAL A 459 -20.95 -6.59 -18.46
C VAL A 459 -19.45 -6.78 -18.66
N LYS A 460 -18.96 -8.03 -18.66
CA LYS A 460 -17.55 -8.36 -18.87
C LYS A 460 -17.07 -7.92 -20.26
N GLU A 461 -17.85 -8.17 -21.31
CA GLU A 461 -17.53 -7.73 -22.68
C GLU A 461 -17.45 -6.20 -22.79
N GLU A 462 -18.42 -5.48 -22.20
CA GLU A 462 -18.44 -4.02 -22.22
C GLU A 462 -17.28 -3.40 -21.41
N LEU A 463 -16.95 -3.94 -20.24
CA LEU A 463 -15.80 -3.46 -19.46
C LEU A 463 -14.47 -3.67 -20.20
N GLN A 464 -14.34 -4.79 -20.93
CA GLN A 464 -13.17 -5.05 -21.79
C GLN A 464 -13.12 -4.08 -22.97
N ARG A 465 -14.26 -3.76 -23.60
CA ARG A 465 -14.36 -2.73 -24.65
C ARG A 465 -13.86 -1.37 -24.16
N LEU A 466 -14.19 -1.00 -22.92
CA LEU A 466 -13.73 0.24 -22.27
C LEU A 466 -12.26 0.21 -21.83
N LYS A 467 -11.53 -0.90 -22.08
CA LYS A 467 -10.14 -1.11 -21.64
C LYS A 467 -9.99 -0.99 -20.11
N ILE A 468 -11.04 -1.29 -19.34
CA ILE A 468 -10.97 -1.35 -17.88
C ILE A 468 -10.34 -2.69 -17.48
N PRO A 469 -9.27 -2.71 -16.66
CA PRO A 469 -8.66 -3.95 -16.20
C PRO A 469 -9.67 -4.81 -15.43
N LEU A 470 -9.86 -6.06 -15.87
CA LEU A 470 -10.74 -7.04 -15.25
C LEU A 470 -9.92 -8.18 -14.65
N ILE A 471 -10.03 -8.40 -13.34
CA ILE A 471 -9.38 -9.52 -12.66
C ILE A 471 -10.44 -10.51 -12.18
N THR A 472 -10.33 -11.75 -12.62
CA THR A 472 -11.16 -12.86 -12.14
C THR A 472 -10.53 -13.52 -10.91
N ILE A 473 -11.32 -13.74 -9.87
CA ILE A 473 -10.93 -14.45 -8.65
C ILE A 473 -11.94 -15.57 -8.38
N ASP A 474 -11.44 -16.77 -8.11
CA ASP A 474 -12.22 -17.93 -7.68
C ASP A 474 -12.75 -17.70 -6.25
N GLY A 475 -14.01 -17.29 -6.15
CA GLY A 475 -14.72 -17.08 -4.90
C GLY A 475 -15.20 -18.37 -4.24
N GLY A 476 -15.05 -19.54 -4.87
CA GLY A 476 -15.41 -20.86 -4.32
C GLY A 476 -14.44 -21.36 -3.25
N ARG A 477 -13.23 -20.79 -3.20
CA ARG A 477 -12.18 -21.12 -2.22
C ARG A 477 -12.59 -20.74 -0.79
N LYS A 478 -11.79 -21.17 0.19
CA LYS A 478 -11.96 -20.74 1.58
C LYS A 478 -11.87 -19.21 1.68
N PRO A 479 -12.71 -18.54 2.49
CA PRO A 479 -12.78 -17.07 2.52
C PRO A 479 -11.43 -16.37 2.74
N HIS A 480 -10.58 -16.89 3.63
CA HIS A 480 -9.25 -16.31 3.88
C HIS A 480 -8.31 -16.35 2.66
N ILE A 481 -8.45 -17.35 1.78
CA ILE A 481 -7.66 -17.47 0.55
C ILE A 481 -8.13 -16.43 -0.46
N VAL A 482 -9.44 -16.32 -0.66
CA VAL A 482 -10.06 -15.31 -1.53
C VAL A 482 -9.65 -13.90 -1.08
N HIS A 483 -9.75 -13.62 0.23
CA HIS A 483 -9.35 -12.34 0.80
C HIS A 483 -7.85 -12.05 0.63
N TYR A 484 -7.00 -13.08 0.67
CA TYR A 484 -5.56 -12.91 0.46
C TYR A 484 -5.26 -12.59 -1.00
N GLN A 485 -5.87 -13.32 -1.94
CA GLN A 485 -5.71 -13.07 -3.38
C GLN A 485 -6.21 -11.67 -3.74
N LEU A 486 -7.41 -11.31 -3.30
CA LEU A 486 -8.00 -9.99 -3.51
C LEU A 486 -7.14 -8.86 -2.92
N TYR A 487 -6.56 -9.08 -1.74
CA TYR A 487 -5.66 -8.11 -1.14
C TYR A 487 -4.35 -7.99 -1.91
N GLN A 488 -3.73 -9.09 -2.34
CA GLN A 488 -2.47 -9.06 -3.08
C GLN A 488 -2.63 -8.33 -4.42
N THR A 489 -3.72 -8.59 -5.15
CA THR A 489 -3.98 -7.91 -6.43
C THR A 489 -4.15 -6.40 -6.24
N LEU A 490 -4.98 -5.98 -5.28
CA LEU A 490 -5.21 -4.55 -5.00
C LEU A 490 -4.01 -3.86 -4.35
N LYS A 491 -3.21 -4.58 -3.55
CA LYS A 491 -2.05 -4.03 -2.84
C LYS A 491 -1.02 -3.44 -3.80
N HIS A 492 -0.69 -4.15 -4.88
CA HIS A 492 0.28 -3.65 -5.86
C HIS A 492 -0.15 -2.34 -6.52
N ILE A 493 -1.46 -2.18 -6.76
CA ILE A 493 -2.06 -0.98 -7.33
C ILE A 493 -1.99 0.17 -6.32
N VAL A 494 -2.29 -0.08 -5.05
CA VAL A 494 -2.28 0.92 -3.99
C VAL A 494 -0.87 1.39 -3.65
N GLU A 495 0.08 0.47 -3.47
CA GLU A 495 1.44 0.80 -3.04
C GLU A 495 2.20 1.66 -4.05
N ASN A 496 1.91 1.54 -5.35
CA ASN A 496 2.58 2.30 -6.40
C ASN A 496 1.77 3.51 -6.90
N ARG A 497 0.55 3.72 -6.37
CA ARG A 497 -0.43 4.68 -6.90
C ARG A 497 0.07 6.12 -6.91
N GLU A 498 0.72 6.57 -5.82
CA GLU A 498 1.25 7.94 -5.74
C GLU A 498 2.30 8.21 -6.83
N SER A 499 3.05 7.18 -7.21
CA SER A 499 4.13 7.25 -8.18
C SER A 499 3.70 6.83 -9.59
N LEU A 500 2.39 6.70 -9.86
CA LEU A 500 1.87 6.19 -11.13
C LEU A 500 2.41 6.95 -12.36
N PHE A 501 2.55 8.27 -12.27
CA PHE A 501 3.04 9.13 -13.36
C PHE A 501 4.54 9.42 -13.29
N GLU A 502 5.23 8.90 -12.28
CA GLU A 502 6.64 9.17 -12.08
C GLU A 502 7.50 8.31 -13.00
N LYS A 503 8.53 8.92 -13.58
CA LYS A 503 9.51 8.25 -14.43
C LYS A 503 10.90 8.41 -13.83
N CYS A 504 11.60 7.28 -13.71
CA CYS A 504 12.96 7.21 -13.24
C CYS A 504 13.83 6.62 -14.35
N TYR A 505 14.99 7.23 -14.61
CA TYR A 505 15.88 6.79 -15.67
C TYR A 505 17.18 6.27 -15.06
N PRO A 506 17.52 4.99 -15.23
CA PRO A 506 18.85 4.50 -14.85
C PRO A 506 19.89 5.18 -15.74
N VAL A 507 20.96 5.68 -15.12
CA VAL A 507 22.04 6.38 -15.84
C VAL A 507 23.34 5.64 -15.60
N ASN A 508 24.28 5.72 -16.53
CA ASN A 508 25.63 5.25 -16.28
C ASN A 508 26.35 6.18 -15.26
N ALA A 509 27.14 5.61 -14.36
CA ALA A 509 27.97 6.34 -13.39
C ALA A 509 28.82 7.46 -14.02
N ASP A 510 29.43 7.22 -15.18
CA ASP A 510 30.29 8.21 -15.84
C ASP A 510 29.47 9.37 -16.43
N LEU A 511 28.33 9.05 -17.03
CA LEU A 511 27.39 10.04 -17.54
C LEU A 511 26.80 10.88 -16.41
N ALA A 512 26.38 10.24 -15.31
CA ALA A 512 25.88 10.93 -14.12
C ALA A 512 26.91 11.91 -13.53
N ASN A 513 28.18 11.50 -13.42
CA ASN A 513 29.25 12.39 -12.94
C ASN A 513 29.48 13.56 -13.90
N ARG A 514 29.43 13.34 -15.22
CA ARG A 514 29.56 14.41 -16.22
C ARG A 514 28.39 15.41 -16.14
N ILE A 515 27.16 14.91 -15.99
CA ILE A 515 25.96 15.73 -15.82
C ILE A 515 26.05 16.59 -14.56
N LEU A 516 26.53 16.01 -13.44
CA LEU A 516 26.74 16.74 -12.18
C LEU A 516 27.85 17.78 -12.29
N GLN A 517 28.97 17.47 -12.97
CA GLN A 517 30.07 18.42 -13.20
C GLN A 517 29.65 19.61 -14.04
N MET A 518 28.88 19.36 -15.11
CA MET A 518 28.35 20.39 -16.00
C MET A 518 27.15 21.14 -15.41
N SER A 519 26.67 20.74 -14.21
CA SER A 519 25.50 21.33 -13.52
C SER A 519 24.19 21.29 -14.33
N TYR A 520 24.07 20.38 -15.30
CA TYR A 520 22.81 20.16 -16.04
C TYR A 520 21.71 19.59 -15.15
N LYS A 521 22.09 18.76 -14.17
CA LYS A 521 21.22 18.21 -13.12
C LYS A 521 21.91 18.35 -11.77
N GLN A 522 21.13 18.28 -10.70
CA GLN A 522 21.60 18.51 -9.35
C GLN A 522 21.82 17.19 -8.59
N PRO A 523 22.73 17.14 -7.61
CA PRO A 523 22.79 16.00 -6.69
C PRO A 523 21.51 15.99 -5.84
N SER A 524 21.00 14.79 -5.56
CA SER A 524 19.89 14.59 -4.64
C SER A 524 20.14 15.22 -3.25
N ILE A 525 19.06 15.51 -2.51
CA ILE A 525 19.11 15.91 -1.10
C ILE A 525 19.78 14.83 -0.24
N PHE A 526 19.71 13.57 -0.67
CA PHE A 526 20.39 12.44 -0.05
C PHE A 526 21.88 12.37 -0.43
N GLY A 527 22.33 13.17 -1.40
CA GLY A 527 23.71 13.18 -1.90
C GLY A 527 24.10 11.82 -2.45
N ARG A 528 25.00 11.12 -1.74
CA ARG A 528 25.44 9.74 -2.04
C ARG A 528 24.92 8.73 -1.02
N TRP A 529 23.86 9.07 -0.29
CA TRP A 529 23.13 8.09 0.50
C TRP A 529 22.15 7.35 -0.40
N ASP A 530 22.04 6.04 -0.16
CA ASP A 530 21.01 5.20 -0.76
C ASP A 530 19.67 5.47 -0.03
N PRO A 531 18.67 6.07 -0.70
CA PRO A 531 17.40 6.42 -0.05
C PRO A 531 16.65 5.22 0.52
N VAL A 532 16.74 4.04 -0.12
CA VAL A 532 16.01 2.85 0.33
C VAL A 532 16.61 2.34 1.62
N LYS A 533 17.94 2.22 1.66
CA LYS A 533 18.67 1.82 2.88
C LYS A 533 18.52 2.81 4.02
N LEU A 534 18.53 4.10 3.71
CA LEU A 534 18.27 5.14 4.71
C LEU A 534 16.89 4.94 5.36
N SER A 535 15.86 4.60 4.56
CA SER A 535 14.51 4.37 5.06
C SER A 535 14.40 3.12 5.94
N GLN A 536 15.26 2.13 5.72
CA GLN A 536 15.40 0.93 6.56
C GLN A 536 16.19 1.19 7.86
N GLY A 537 16.66 2.42 8.07
CA GLY A 537 17.39 2.83 9.27
C GLY A 537 18.90 2.64 9.17
N GLU A 538 19.47 2.51 7.97
CA GLU A 538 20.92 2.43 7.81
C GLU A 538 21.60 3.76 8.17
N VAL A 539 22.70 3.63 8.91
CA VAL A 539 23.35 4.74 9.63
C VAL A 539 24.74 5.02 9.06
N ILE A 540 25.26 4.11 8.25
CA ILE A 540 26.57 4.19 7.62
C ILE A 540 26.35 4.51 6.15
N LYS A 541 27.02 5.56 5.68
CA LYS A 541 26.94 5.96 4.29
C LYS A 541 27.57 4.87 3.41
N PRO A 542 26.89 4.41 2.34
CA PRO A 542 27.48 3.48 1.39
C PRO A 542 28.76 4.03 0.78
N PHE A 543 29.76 3.16 0.61
CA PHE A 543 31.01 3.50 -0.03
C PHE A 543 30.99 3.08 -1.50
N PHE A 544 31.27 4.04 -2.38
CA PHE A 544 31.38 3.82 -3.81
C PHE A 544 32.85 3.93 -4.24
N SER A 545 33.45 2.81 -4.62
CA SER A 545 34.82 2.77 -5.13
C SER A 545 34.85 2.85 -6.67
N GLN A 546 36.03 2.74 -7.27
CA GLN A 546 36.16 2.59 -8.73
C GLN A 546 35.57 1.26 -9.22
N GLU A 547 35.62 0.21 -8.39
CA GLU A 547 35.08 -1.13 -8.66
C GLU A 547 33.59 -1.23 -8.27
N THR A 548 33.19 -0.57 -7.18
CA THR A 548 31.81 -0.49 -6.69
C THR A 548 31.22 0.87 -7.02
N ARG A 549 30.96 1.11 -8.31
CA ARG A 549 30.30 2.35 -8.75
C ARG A 549 28.86 2.34 -8.23
N GLY A 550 28.47 3.38 -7.51
CA GLY A 550 27.08 3.54 -7.11
C GLY A 550 26.20 3.62 -8.34
N LEU A 551 25.07 2.91 -8.32
CA LEU A 551 24.13 2.85 -9.43
C LEU A 551 23.34 4.16 -9.43
N PRO A 552 23.60 5.11 -10.35
CA PRO A 552 22.89 6.36 -10.32
C PRO A 552 21.54 6.24 -11.04
N LEU A 553 20.58 7.00 -10.55
CA LEU A 553 19.25 7.11 -11.13
C LEU A 553 18.92 8.59 -11.28
N LEU A 554 18.49 8.99 -12.46
CA LEU A 554 17.96 10.32 -12.71
C LEU A 554 16.46 10.29 -12.41
N TYR A 555 16.05 11.14 -11.47
CA TYR A 555 14.65 11.39 -11.18
C TYR A 555 14.41 12.89 -11.16
N ARG A 556 13.61 13.37 -12.12
CA ARG A 556 13.34 14.79 -12.40
C ARG A 556 14.62 15.61 -12.65
N GLN A 557 14.98 16.48 -11.70
CA GLN A 557 16.18 17.33 -11.77
C GLN A 557 17.35 16.77 -10.96
N TYR A 558 17.17 15.65 -10.26
CA TYR A 558 18.11 15.16 -9.27
C TYR A 558 18.67 13.79 -9.64
N ILE A 559 19.95 13.58 -9.32
CA ILE A 559 20.62 12.28 -9.43
C ILE A 559 20.72 11.65 -8.04
N TYR A 560 20.19 10.43 -7.93
CA TYR A 560 20.22 9.56 -6.75
C TYR A 560 21.25 8.46 -6.96
N PHE A 561 21.81 7.92 -5.89
CA PHE A 561 22.80 6.84 -5.95
C PHE A 561 22.35 5.66 -5.09
N PHE A 562 22.37 4.46 -5.66
CA PHE A 562 21.96 3.22 -4.99
C PHE A 562 23.15 2.27 -4.84
N SER A 563 23.09 1.45 -3.80
CA SER A 563 24.14 0.47 -3.50
C SER A 563 23.92 -0.88 -4.17
N THR A 564 22.67 -1.23 -4.49
CA THR A 564 22.29 -2.48 -5.17
C THR A 564 21.26 -2.19 -6.25
N MET A 565 21.15 -3.08 -7.24
CA MET A 565 20.16 -2.97 -8.32
C MET A 565 18.74 -3.08 -7.75
N GLU A 566 18.51 -4.03 -6.84
CA GLU A 566 17.24 -4.18 -6.11
C GLU A 566 16.78 -2.88 -5.43
N ASN A 567 17.70 -2.15 -4.76
CA ASN A 567 17.35 -0.88 -4.12
C ASN A 567 16.98 0.20 -5.13
N ARG A 568 17.67 0.23 -6.27
CA ARG A 568 17.31 1.14 -7.36
C ARG A 568 15.92 0.81 -7.89
N ASP A 569 15.64 -0.47 -8.15
CA ASP A 569 14.41 -0.90 -8.79
C ASP A 569 13.20 -0.74 -7.84
N THR A 570 13.38 -1.02 -6.54
CA THR A 570 12.37 -0.71 -5.51
C THR A 570 12.10 0.80 -5.38
N PHE A 571 13.13 1.65 -5.50
CA PHE A 571 12.94 3.10 -5.58
C PHE A 571 12.24 3.52 -6.87
N MET A 572 12.53 2.88 -8.01
CA MET A 572 11.87 3.17 -9.28
C MET A 572 10.36 2.89 -9.24
N LYS A 573 9.95 1.83 -8.53
CA LYS A 573 8.52 1.48 -8.35
C LYS A 573 7.74 2.54 -7.55
N ASN A 574 8.34 3.07 -6.49
CA ASN A 574 7.71 4.13 -5.69
C ASN A 574 8.74 5.14 -5.14
N PRO A 575 9.21 6.09 -5.96
CA PRO A 575 10.19 7.09 -5.53
C PRO A 575 9.63 7.98 -4.41
N ILE A 576 8.37 8.40 -4.49
CA ILE A 576 7.77 9.40 -3.58
C ILE A 576 7.85 8.93 -2.12
N ARG A 577 7.56 7.65 -1.84
CA ARG A 577 7.68 7.04 -0.51
C ARG A 577 9.06 7.27 0.12
N TYR A 578 10.13 7.09 -0.66
CA TYR A 578 11.50 7.27 -0.17
C TYR A 578 11.94 8.73 -0.16
N LEU A 579 11.22 9.64 -0.81
CA LEU A 579 11.51 11.08 -0.77
C LEU A 579 10.86 11.78 0.42
N GLN A 580 9.76 11.23 0.95
CA GLN A 580 9.08 11.75 2.14
C GLN A 580 9.82 11.49 3.46
N GLN A 581 10.89 10.67 3.44
CA GLN A 581 11.69 10.38 4.63
C GLN A 581 12.52 11.59 5.10
N SER A 582 12.99 11.53 6.35
CA SER A 582 13.88 12.55 6.89
C SER A 582 15.22 12.61 6.14
N LYS A 583 15.80 13.81 6.04
CA LYS A 583 17.13 14.02 5.46
C LYS A 583 18.18 13.14 6.18
N PRO A 584 19.21 12.67 5.46
CA PRO A 584 20.23 11.83 6.08
C PRO A 584 20.97 12.62 7.16
N LYS A 585 21.25 11.94 8.26
CA LYS A 585 22.04 12.48 9.38
C LYS A 585 23.48 12.76 8.92
N PRO A 586 24.20 13.68 9.58
CA PRO A 586 25.60 13.95 9.24
C PRO A 586 26.42 12.66 9.30
N SER A 587 27.29 12.47 8.30
CA SER A 587 28.20 11.33 8.26
C SER A 587 29.25 11.48 9.35
N VAL A 588 29.42 10.45 10.16
CA VAL A 588 30.44 10.38 11.22
C VAL A 588 31.54 9.44 10.73
N PRO A 589 32.81 9.88 10.67
CA PRO A 589 33.90 9.03 10.23
C PRO A 589 34.12 7.89 11.24
N ILE A 590 34.17 6.65 10.74
CA ILE A 590 34.24 5.46 11.60
C ILE A 590 35.69 5.23 12.02
N ARG A 591 35.99 5.30 13.31
CA ARG A 591 37.33 4.98 13.85
C ARG A 591 37.21 3.79 14.78
N ILE A 592 37.70 2.62 14.38
CA ILE A 592 37.64 1.42 15.22
C ILE A 592 39.01 0.75 15.33
N ALA A 593 39.22 0.01 16.42
CA ALA A 593 40.40 -0.82 16.60
C ALA A 593 39.99 -2.28 16.78
N ILE A 594 40.71 -3.20 16.15
CA ILE A 594 40.50 -4.64 16.30
C ILE A 594 41.75 -5.24 16.93
N VAL A 595 41.60 -5.68 18.17
CA VAL A 595 42.66 -6.29 18.99
C VAL A 595 42.35 -7.76 19.23
N GLY A 596 43.37 -8.54 19.55
CA GLY A 596 43.21 -9.98 19.76
C GLY A 596 44.53 -10.73 19.70
N PRO A 597 44.56 -11.96 20.24
CA PRO A 597 45.73 -12.80 20.25
C PRO A 597 46.25 -13.07 18.82
N PRO A 598 47.51 -13.52 18.66
CA PRO A 598 48.01 -13.92 17.34
C PRO A 598 47.08 -14.98 16.73
N LYS A 599 46.87 -14.93 15.40
CA LYS A 599 46.00 -15.87 14.67
C LYS A 599 44.51 -15.91 15.09
N SER A 600 44.01 -14.90 15.79
CA SER A 600 42.57 -14.77 16.11
C SER A 600 41.67 -14.48 14.89
N GLY A 601 42.25 -13.98 13.79
CA GLY A 601 41.50 -13.57 12.59
C GLY A 601 41.31 -12.05 12.45
N LYS A 602 41.93 -11.24 13.32
CA LYS A 602 41.83 -9.76 13.31
C LYS A 602 42.02 -9.12 11.93
N THR A 603 43.09 -9.44 11.23
CA THR A 603 43.39 -8.88 9.90
C THR A 603 42.34 -9.26 8.86
N THR A 604 41.77 -10.47 8.95
CA THR A 604 40.70 -10.92 8.04
C THR A 604 39.43 -10.10 8.25
N VAL A 605 39.04 -9.90 9.51
CA VAL A 605 37.87 -9.09 9.88
C VAL A 605 38.10 -7.63 9.50
N ALA A 606 39.26 -7.06 9.83
CA ALA A 606 39.62 -5.68 9.49
C ALA A 606 39.59 -5.44 7.98
N ARG A 607 40.11 -6.38 7.18
CA ARG A 607 40.05 -6.29 5.71
C ARG A 607 38.63 -6.37 5.18
N LYS A 608 37.80 -7.27 5.74
CA LYS A 608 36.39 -7.40 5.32
C LYS A 608 35.62 -6.11 5.60
N LEU A 609 35.76 -5.53 6.80
CA LEU A 609 35.11 -4.27 7.16
C LEU A 609 35.60 -3.09 6.30
N ALA A 610 36.92 -3.02 6.07
CA ALA A 610 37.52 -2.03 5.18
C ALA A 610 36.96 -2.10 3.75
N SER A 611 36.80 -3.31 3.21
CA SER A 611 36.23 -3.50 1.87
C SER A 611 34.74 -3.13 1.80
N VAL A 612 33.94 -3.53 2.79
CA VAL A 612 32.48 -3.31 2.77
C VAL A 612 32.12 -1.83 2.94
N TYR A 613 32.83 -1.11 3.82
CA TYR A 613 32.50 0.29 4.16
C TYR A 613 33.50 1.31 3.60
N GLY A 614 34.49 0.88 2.82
CA GLY A 614 35.53 1.76 2.28
C GLY A 614 36.47 2.34 3.33
N LEU A 615 36.57 1.73 4.51
CA LEU A 615 37.47 2.20 5.56
C LEU A 615 38.92 1.92 5.18
N LYS A 616 39.84 2.78 5.60
CA LYS A 616 41.26 2.48 5.48
C LYS A 616 41.67 1.46 6.55
N ARG A 617 42.13 0.28 6.15
CA ARG A 617 42.81 -0.64 7.08
C ARG A 617 44.23 -0.16 7.31
N LEU A 618 44.57 0.17 8.56
CA LEU A 618 45.93 0.55 8.96
C LEU A 618 46.44 -0.40 10.03
N SER A 619 47.55 -1.08 9.76
CA SER A 619 48.41 -1.66 10.80
C SER A 619 49.65 -0.78 10.99
N MET A 620 50.35 -0.89 12.12
CA MET A 620 51.61 -0.15 12.32
C MET A 620 52.64 -0.44 11.23
N GLY A 621 52.71 -1.70 10.78
CA GLY A 621 53.57 -2.08 9.66
C GLY A 621 53.13 -1.51 8.31
N ASP A 622 51.83 -1.26 8.10
CA ASP A 622 51.34 -0.55 6.91
C ASP A 622 51.69 0.94 6.99
N ALA A 623 51.54 1.58 8.17
CA ALA A 623 51.87 2.99 8.38
C ALA A 623 53.37 3.27 8.18
N ILE A 624 54.24 2.42 8.73
CA ILE A 624 55.69 2.53 8.53
C ILE A 624 56.04 2.37 7.05
N ARG A 625 55.47 1.36 6.36
CA ARG A 625 55.69 1.17 4.92
C ARG A 625 55.18 2.34 4.10
N PHE A 626 54.04 2.92 4.47
CA PHE A 626 53.48 4.10 3.81
C PHE A 626 54.45 5.28 3.88
N VAL A 627 55.02 5.57 5.04
CA VAL A 627 56.03 6.63 5.21
C VAL A 627 57.29 6.31 4.39
N LEU A 628 57.78 5.07 4.46
CA LEU A 628 58.97 4.66 3.72
C LEU A 628 58.79 4.65 2.20
N GLN A 629 57.57 4.53 1.68
CA GLN A 629 57.31 4.51 0.22
C GLN A 629 56.91 5.88 -0.32
N ASN A 630 56.11 6.64 0.43
CA ASN A 630 55.53 7.90 -0.04
C ASN A 630 56.24 9.14 0.50
N GLN A 631 57.07 9.00 1.55
CA GLN A 631 57.73 10.10 2.25
C GLN A 631 59.23 9.83 2.48
N GLU A 632 59.89 9.22 1.49
CA GLU A 632 61.31 8.81 1.57
C GLU A 632 62.27 9.94 2.01
N ASN A 633 62.00 11.18 1.60
CA ASN A 633 62.85 12.34 1.86
C ASN A 633 62.62 13.02 3.23
N THR A 634 61.81 12.42 4.10
CA THR A 634 61.54 12.98 5.44
C THR A 634 62.56 12.54 6.47
N GLU A 635 62.77 13.35 7.52
CA GLU A 635 63.60 13.00 8.67
C GLU A 635 63.10 11.70 9.33
N LEU A 636 61.77 11.55 9.45
CA LEU A 636 61.11 10.35 9.94
C LEU A 636 61.50 9.10 9.13
N ALA A 637 61.42 9.15 7.80
CA ALA A 637 61.82 8.04 6.94
C ALA A 637 63.32 7.72 7.04
N THR A 638 64.16 8.74 7.20
CA THR A 638 65.61 8.60 7.34
C THR A 638 65.97 7.89 8.66
N GLU A 639 65.36 8.33 9.78
CA GLU A 639 65.53 7.68 11.08
C GLU A 639 65.05 6.22 11.06
N LEU A 640 63.86 5.97 10.50
CA LEU A 640 63.30 4.62 10.35
C LEU A 640 64.21 3.70 9.54
N ASN A 641 64.69 4.17 8.39
CA ASN A 641 65.64 3.42 7.57
C ASN A 641 66.94 3.13 8.34
N GLY A 642 67.43 4.10 9.12
CA GLY A 642 68.61 3.92 9.96
C GLY A 642 68.44 2.83 11.03
N ILE A 643 67.27 2.74 11.66
CA ILE A 643 66.93 1.74 12.68
C ILE A 643 66.71 0.36 12.03
N LEU A 644 65.89 0.30 10.98
CA LEU A 644 65.52 -0.94 10.30
C LEU A 644 66.73 -1.61 9.63
N ARG A 645 67.64 -0.83 9.02
CA ARG A 645 68.89 -1.37 8.43
C ARG A 645 69.83 -1.97 9.47
N LYS A 646 69.73 -1.54 10.74
CA LYS A 646 70.48 -2.11 11.87
C LYS A 646 69.80 -3.37 12.46
N GLY A 647 68.61 -3.74 11.97
CA GLY A 647 67.84 -4.87 12.49
C GLY A 647 67.24 -4.61 13.88
N LEU A 648 67.08 -3.35 14.28
CA LEU A 648 66.49 -2.95 15.56
C LEU A 648 64.97 -2.77 15.44
N GLU A 649 64.26 -2.94 16.56
CA GLU A 649 62.82 -2.66 16.66
C GLU A 649 62.56 -1.15 16.62
N VAL A 650 61.50 -0.74 15.93
CA VAL A 650 61.12 0.68 15.83
C VAL A 650 60.48 1.11 17.16
N PRO A 651 60.98 2.18 17.82
CA PRO A 651 60.38 2.71 19.04
C PRO A 651 58.91 3.09 18.87
N ASP A 652 58.09 2.88 19.91
CA ASP A 652 56.65 3.19 19.89
C ASP A 652 56.35 4.65 19.50
N ASN A 653 57.16 5.60 19.97
CA ASN A 653 57.02 7.03 19.62
C ASN A 653 57.18 7.30 18.12
N LEU A 654 58.16 6.67 17.47
CA LEU A 654 58.35 6.81 16.02
C LEU A 654 57.25 6.10 15.25
N SER A 655 56.80 4.94 15.75
CA SER A 655 55.68 4.19 15.17
C SER A 655 54.39 5.02 15.20
N LEU A 656 54.12 5.73 16.30
CA LEU A 656 52.96 6.63 16.43
C LEU A 656 53.03 7.79 15.42
N LYS A 657 54.19 8.43 15.26
CA LYS A 657 54.38 9.49 14.23
C LYS A 657 54.07 8.97 12.83
N CYS A 658 54.44 7.73 12.52
CA CYS A 658 54.07 7.11 11.24
C CYS A 658 52.55 6.93 11.10
N LEU A 659 51.88 6.53 12.18
CA LEU A 659 50.44 6.39 12.21
C LEU A 659 49.74 7.75 12.02
N GLU A 660 50.20 8.80 12.68
CA GLU A 660 49.70 10.17 12.52
C GLU A 660 49.76 10.63 11.06
N VAL A 661 50.91 10.43 10.40
CA VAL A 661 51.08 10.72 8.97
C VAL A 661 50.10 9.93 8.10
N ALA A 662 49.93 8.63 8.38
CA ALA A 662 49.00 7.79 7.63
C ALA A 662 47.52 8.19 7.85
N LEU A 663 47.18 8.75 9.02
CA LEU A 663 45.84 9.25 9.34
C LEU A 663 45.52 10.59 8.68
N MET A 664 46.51 11.31 8.14
CA MET A 664 46.28 12.54 7.37
C MET A 664 45.65 12.28 5.99
N ASP A 665 45.60 11.02 5.53
CA ASP A 665 44.90 10.64 4.29
C ASP A 665 43.43 11.09 4.32
N LEU A 666 42.91 11.60 3.19
CA LEU A 666 41.55 12.12 3.07
C LEU A 666 40.52 11.06 3.46
N ALA A 667 40.74 9.82 3.00
CA ALA A 667 39.84 8.69 3.28
C ALA A 667 39.70 8.40 4.79
N CYS A 668 40.78 8.54 5.56
CA CYS A 668 40.79 8.33 7.01
C CYS A 668 39.92 9.38 7.74
N ASN A 669 39.86 10.61 7.20
CA ASN A 669 39.11 11.71 7.81
C ASN A 669 37.65 11.77 7.35
N THR A 670 37.34 11.35 6.12
CA THR A 670 35.97 11.40 5.59
C THR A 670 35.17 10.13 5.85
N VAL A 671 35.75 8.94 5.62
CA VAL A 671 35.06 7.65 5.74
C VAL A 671 35.44 6.98 7.06
N GLY A 672 36.73 6.91 7.35
CA GLY A 672 37.25 6.36 8.59
C GLY A 672 38.38 5.35 8.43
N VAL A 673 38.77 4.76 9.56
CA VAL A 673 39.93 3.88 9.71
C VAL A 673 39.63 2.68 10.61
N VAL A 674 40.21 1.54 10.26
CA VAL A 674 40.27 0.34 11.11
C VAL A 674 41.72 0.09 11.49
N LEU A 675 42.04 0.26 12.77
CA LEU A 675 43.35 -0.08 13.35
C LEU A 675 43.45 -1.59 13.56
N ASP A 676 44.34 -2.24 12.82
CA ASP A 676 44.54 -3.70 12.85
C ASP A 676 45.65 -4.07 13.84
N GLY A 677 45.26 -4.55 15.02
CA GLY A 677 46.17 -5.10 16.02
C GLY A 677 46.93 -4.07 16.86
N TYR A 678 46.42 -2.84 16.99
CA TYR A 678 47.01 -1.77 17.82
C TYR A 678 45.91 -1.07 18.62
N PRO A 679 46.11 -0.72 19.90
CA PRO A 679 47.31 -0.88 20.72
C PRO A 679 47.46 -2.28 21.36
N THR A 680 48.69 -2.68 21.70
CA THR A 680 49.00 -3.95 22.39
C THR A 680 49.70 -3.79 23.74
N THR A 681 50.20 -2.60 24.08
CA THR A 681 50.82 -2.31 25.38
C THR A 681 50.18 -1.09 26.05
N LYS A 682 50.28 -1.01 27.38
CA LYS A 682 49.79 0.17 28.12
C LYS A 682 50.45 1.48 27.68
N HIS A 683 51.74 1.45 27.34
CA HIS A 683 52.45 2.64 26.86
C HIS A 683 51.85 3.19 25.56
N GLN A 684 51.50 2.30 24.63
CA GLN A 684 50.86 2.67 23.37
C GLN A 684 49.48 3.31 23.56
N VAL A 685 48.73 2.89 24.59
CA VAL A 685 47.45 3.53 24.94
C VAL A 685 47.66 4.99 25.33
N TYR A 686 48.63 5.28 26.20
CA TYR A 686 48.95 6.65 26.59
C TYR A 686 49.41 7.51 25.42
N LEU A 687 50.14 6.92 24.48
CA LEU A 687 50.56 7.60 23.26
C LEU A 687 49.37 7.95 22.35
N LEU A 688 48.45 7.01 22.13
CA LEU A 688 47.23 7.27 21.35
C LEU A 688 46.39 8.40 21.96
N GLU A 689 46.27 8.42 23.29
CA GLU A 689 45.52 9.45 24.00
C GLU A 689 46.20 10.83 23.92
N ALA A 690 47.53 10.87 24.08
CA ALA A 690 48.29 12.11 23.91
C ALA A 690 48.14 12.71 22.50
N SER A 691 48.00 11.86 21.48
CA SER A 691 47.76 12.28 20.10
C SER A 691 46.27 12.41 19.72
N ILE A 692 45.34 12.21 20.67
CA ILE A 692 43.88 12.31 20.46
C ILE A 692 43.37 11.34 19.37
N ILE A 693 44.01 10.17 19.25
CA ILE A 693 43.61 9.10 18.33
C ILE A 693 42.82 8.06 19.14
N ILE A 694 41.59 8.44 19.51
CA ILE A 694 40.70 7.58 20.31
C ILE A 694 39.73 6.84 19.37
N PRO A 695 39.74 5.50 19.33
CA PRO A 695 38.75 4.74 18.59
C PRO A 695 37.34 4.89 19.20
N ILE A 696 36.32 4.98 18.35
CA ILE A 696 34.90 4.93 18.73
C ILE A 696 34.57 3.58 19.39
N LYS A 697 35.17 2.50 18.91
CA LYS A 697 35.01 1.18 19.53
C LYS A 697 36.26 0.34 19.35
N ILE A 698 36.58 -0.43 20.39
CA ILE A 698 37.66 -1.40 20.38
C ILE A 698 37.06 -2.80 20.48
N PHE A 699 37.31 -3.63 19.48
CA PHE A 699 36.84 -5.00 19.42
C PHE A 699 37.95 -5.98 19.77
N GLU A 700 37.78 -6.68 20.88
CA GLU A 700 38.66 -7.78 21.28
C GLU A 700 38.15 -9.11 20.75
N LEU A 701 38.90 -9.71 19.83
CA LEU A 701 38.63 -11.07 19.35
C LEU A 701 39.15 -12.09 20.36
N GLN A 702 38.25 -12.79 21.05
CA GLN A 702 38.61 -13.83 22.01
C GLN A 702 38.83 -15.17 21.30
N THR A 703 39.99 -15.80 21.53
CA THR A 703 40.30 -17.13 20.96
C THR A 703 41.11 -17.97 21.95
N PRO A 704 40.77 -19.25 22.15
CA PRO A 704 41.57 -20.15 22.97
C PRO A 704 42.96 -20.39 22.36
N ILE A 705 43.97 -20.61 23.21
CA ILE A 705 45.34 -20.86 22.76
C ILE A 705 45.44 -22.10 21.85
N LYS A 706 44.61 -23.12 22.10
CA LYS A 706 44.58 -24.36 21.30
C LYS A 706 44.30 -24.05 19.83
N ASP A 707 43.36 -23.17 19.55
CA ASP A 707 42.94 -22.85 18.18
C ASP A 707 43.87 -21.82 17.53
N VAL A 708 44.48 -20.93 18.32
CA VAL A 708 45.59 -20.09 17.87
C VAL A 708 46.75 -20.95 17.33
N LEU A 709 47.11 -22.01 18.05
CA LEU A 709 48.18 -22.93 17.63
C LEU A 709 47.79 -23.74 16.40
N LYS A 710 46.56 -24.28 16.35
CA LYS A 710 46.05 -24.98 15.15
C LYS A 710 46.11 -24.10 13.91
N ARG A 711 45.52 -22.89 13.98
CA ARG A 711 45.52 -21.91 12.88
C ARG A 711 46.94 -21.51 12.47
N GLY A 712 47.86 -21.39 13.43
CA GLY A 712 49.28 -21.12 13.15
C GLY A 712 49.99 -22.25 12.39
N ILE A 713 49.71 -23.51 12.72
CA ILE A 713 50.25 -24.68 12.01
C ILE A 713 49.68 -24.77 10.59
N GLU A 714 48.38 -24.56 10.43
CA GLU A 714 47.71 -24.52 9.11
C GLU A 714 48.30 -23.40 8.24
N ASP A 715 48.43 -22.19 8.80
CA ASP A 715 49.03 -21.05 8.13
C ASP A 715 50.47 -21.31 7.67
N ARG A 716 51.24 -22.08 8.43
CA ARG A 716 52.61 -22.47 8.06
C ARG A 716 52.65 -23.42 6.86
N ARG A 717 51.60 -24.22 6.64
CA ARG A 717 51.48 -25.14 5.50
C ARG A 717 51.09 -24.43 4.19
N ASN A 718 50.64 -23.18 4.26
CA ASN A 718 50.30 -22.39 3.08
C ASN A 718 51.56 -21.84 2.39
N PHE A 719 51.94 -22.46 1.25
CA PHE A 719 53.14 -22.12 0.47
C PHE A 719 53.02 -20.83 -0.37
N SER A 720 51.85 -20.19 -0.42
CA SER A 720 51.58 -18.99 -1.23
C SER A 720 52.19 -17.69 -0.67
N ARG A 721 53.17 -17.78 0.24
CA ARG A 721 53.70 -16.64 1.00
C ARG A 721 55.10 -16.25 0.53
N HIS A 722 55.34 -14.94 0.39
CA HIS A 722 56.59 -14.40 -0.11
C HIS A 722 57.66 -14.24 0.99
N HIS A 723 57.30 -14.35 2.27
CA HIS A 723 58.22 -14.16 3.41
C HIS A 723 57.93 -15.14 4.57
N PRO A 724 58.97 -15.63 5.28
CA PRO A 724 58.80 -16.47 6.48
C PRO A 724 58.23 -15.65 7.65
N LEU A 725 57.12 -16.11 8.24
CA LEU A 725 56.56 -15.57 9.48
C LEU A 725 57.00 -16.42 10.68
N HIS A 726 57.16 -15.80 11.84
CA HIS A 726 57.45 -16.47 13.12
C HIS A 726 56.21 -17.20 13.70
N ASP A 727 55.68 -18.16 12.96
CA ASP A 727 54.48 -18.95 13.30
C ASP A 727 54.83 -20.31 13.95
N SER A 728 55.98 -20.40 14.64
CA SER A 728 56.43 -21.65 15.25
C SER A 728 55.64 -22.01 16.51
N ALA A 729 55.56 -23.31 16.81
CA ALA A 729 54.93 -23.83 18.03
C ALA A 729 55.62 -23.34 19.33
N GLN A 730 56.83 -22.77 19.22
CA GLN A 730 57.55 -22.18 20.35
C GLN A 730 57.27 -20.67 20.49
N ILE A 731 57.13 -19.95 19.38
CA ILE A 731 56.99 -18.47 19.39
C ILE A 731 55.54 -18.04 19.61
N LEU A 732 54.56 -18.75 19.04
CA LEU A 732 53.14 -18.41 19.19
C LEU A 732 52.65 -18.43 20.64
N PRO A 733 53.02 -19.41 21.49
CA PRO A 733 52.69 -19.37 22.92
C PRO A 733 53.29 -18.16 23.63
N VAL A 734 54.53 -17.79 23.34
CA VAL A 734 55.20 -16.63 23.95
C VAL A 734 54.46 -15.34 23.58
N ARG A 735 54.17 -15.14 22.29
CA ARG A 735 53.39 -13.97 21.82
C ARG A 735 52.00 -13.90 22.45
N ASN A 736 51.33 -15.03 22.57
CA ASN A 736 50.03 -15.10 23.22
C ASN A 736 50.12 -14.81 24.74
N SER A 737 51.19 -15.25 25.40
CA SER A 737 51.45 -14.94 26.81
C SER A 737 51.67 -13.44 27.02
N CYS A 738 52.51 -12.80 26.20
CA CYS A 738 52.74 -11.36 26.26
C CYS A 738 51.43 -10.57 26.03
N TYR A 739 50.64 -10.95 25.03
CA TYR A 739 49.34 -10.33 24.78
C TYR A 739 48.42 -10.43 26.00
N LYS A 740 48.31 -11.63 26.61
CA LYS A 740 47.46 -11.85 27.79
C LYS A 740 47.88 -11.07 29.03
N GLN A 741 49.17 -10.80 29.19
CA GLN A 741 49.69 -10.00 30.31
C GLN A 741 49.25 -8.53 30.22
N GLU A 742 49.29 -7.95 29.01
CA GLU A 742 48.99 -6.53 28.79
C GLU A 742 47.49 -6.25 28.61
N ILE A 743 46.75 -7.14 27.94
CA ILE A 743 45.38 -6.87 27.51
C ILE A 743 44.43 -6.56 28.67
N GLY A 744 44.60 -7.21 29.82
CA GLY A 744 43.78 -6.96 31.01
C GLY A 744 43.87 -5.51 31.47
N SER A 745 45.11 -4.98 31.55
CA SER A 745 45.36 -3.59 31.92
C SER A 745 44.82 -2.59 30.89
N ILE A 746 44.93 -2.91 29.59
CA ILE A 746 44.40 -2.08 28.50
C ILE A 746 42.87 -2.06 28.56
N LYS A 747 42.24 -3.22 28.73
CA LYS A 747 40.79 -3.37 28.82
C LYS A 747 40.22 -2.59 30.00
N GLU A 748 40.81 -2.73 31.19
CA GLU A 748 40.43 -1.97 32.39
C GLU A 748 40.51 -0.46 32.14
N TYR A 749 41.57 0.00 31.47
CA TYR A 749 41.74 1.40 31.11
C TYR A 749 40.62 1.93 30.22
N TYR A 750 40.37 1.27 29.08
CA TYR A 750 39.34 1.72 28.13
C TYR A 750 37.92 1.59 28.67
N LEU A 751 37.63 0.59 29.50
CA LEU A 751 36.35 0.46 30.19
C LEU A 751 36.14 1.61 31.19
N ALA A 752 37.17 1.98 31.95
CA ALA A 752 37.09 3.05 32.94
C ALA A 752 37.04 4.45 32.31
N GLN A 753 37.86 4.70 31.28
CA GLN A 753 37.99 6.03 30.67
C GLN A 753 37.01 6.28 29.54
N HIS A 754 36.74 5.31 28.65
CA HIS A 754 35.98 5.58 27.43
C HIS A 754 34.71 4.73 27.25
N GLN A 755 34.52 3.66 28.03
CA GLN A 755 33.38 2.75 27.92
C GLN A 755 33.18 2.18 26.48
N ASN A 756 34.25 2.05 25.72
CA ASN A 756 34.25 1.73 24.29
C ASN A 756 34.80 0.33 23.95
N TRP A 757 35.05 -0.52 24.95
CA TRP A 757 35.49 -1.90 24.75
C TRP A 757 34.33 -2.84 24.40
N CYS A 758 34.55 -3.78 23.48
CA CYS A 758 33.60 -4.82 23.10
C CYS A 758 34.32 -6.14 22.88
N GLU A 759 33.86 -7.20 23.55
CA GLU A 759 34.40 -8.54 23.37
C GLU A 759 33.60 -9.30 22.32
N VAL A 760 34.30 -10.01 21.44
CA VAL A 760 33.69 -10.78 20.36
C VAL A 760 34.30 -12.18 20.34
N ASP A 761 33.42 -13.19 20.39
CA ASP A 761 33.83 -14.59 20.30
C ASP A 761 34.28 -14.94 18.87
N ALA A 762 35.59 -15.16 18.70
CA ALA A 762 36.18 -15.50 17.40
C ALA A 762 36.17 -17.01 17.09
N MET A 763 35.44 -17.81 17.88
CA MET A 763 35.14 -19.23 17.59
C MET A 763 33.90 -19.39 16.70
N LYS A 764 33.08 -18.35 16.58
CA LYS A 764 31.95 -18.33 15.66
C LYS A 764 32.40 -18.22 14.20
N ASN A 765 31.47 -18.39 13.27
CA ASN A 765 31.78 -18.27 11.85
C ASN A 765 32.20 -16.82 11.49
N LYS A 766 32.95 -16.67 10.38
CA LYS A 766 33.52 -15.38 9.96
C LYS A 766 32.44 -14.30 9.74
N TRP A 767 31.29 -14.71 9.22
CA TRP A 767 30.15 -13.84 8.94
C TRP A 767 29.54 -13.28 10.21
N TRP A 768 29.26 -14.12 11.21
CA TRP A 768 28.72 -13.72 12.50
C TRP A 768 29.64 -12.73 13.22
N VAL A 769 30.96 -12.98 13.22
CA VAL A 769 31.93 -12.04 13.82
C VAL A 769 31.88 -10.68 13.13
N ALA A 770 31.82 -10.66 11.80
CA ALA A 770 31.71 -9.41 11.04
C ALA A 770 30.38 -8.70 11.31
N THR A 771 29.25 -9.40 11.24
CA THR A 771 27.91 -8.85 11.52
C THR A 771 27.82 -8.29 12.94
N LYS A 772 28.34 -9.02 13.94
CA LYS A 772 28.33 -8.57 15.34
C LYS A 772 29.10 -7.27 15.53
N ILE A 773 30.26 -7.14 14.88
CA ILE A 773 31.06 -5.91 14.91
C ILE A 773 30.29 -4.77 14.24
N ILE A 774 29.70 -5.03 13.07
CA ILE A 774 28.90 -4.05 12.31
C ILE A 774 27.74 -3.52 13.15
N GLU A 775 26.97 -4.40 13.79
CA GLU A 775 25.85 -4.01 14.65
C GLU A 775 26.30 -3.05 15.77
N GLU A 776 27.40 -3.36 16.45
CA GLU A 776 27.92 -2.51 17.53
C GLU A 776 28.49 -1.18 17.02
N VAL A 777 29.08 -1.17 15.82
CA VAL A 777 29.50 0.07 15.15
C VAL A 777 28.29 0.92 14.79
N GLN A 778 27.26 0.34 14.17
CA GLN A 778 26.01 1.03 13.81
C GLN A 778 25.36 1.65 15.05
N LYS A 779 25.22 0.90 16.15
CA LYS A 779 24.69 1.43 17.43
C LYS A 779 25.46 2.64 17.92
N SER A 780 26.80 2.58 17.85
CA SER A 780 27.66 3.66 18.32
C SER A 780 27.52 4.91 17.43
N ILE A 781 27.44 4.73 16.10
CA ILE A 781 27.23 5.83 15.15
C ILE A 781 25.84 6.45 15.33
N SER A 782 24.79 5.64 15.53
CA SER A 782 23.44 6.13 15.78
C SER A 782 23.38 7.03 17.01
N GLN A 783 24.11 6.66 18.07
CA GLN A 783 24.21 7.46 19.29
C GLN A 783 24.91 8.79 19.01
N ILE A 784 26.01 8.78 18.27
CA ILE A 784 26.74 10.00 17.89
C ILE A 784 25.88 10.92 17.01
N GLN A 785 25.20 10.37 16.01
CA GLN A 785 24.31 11.14 15.14
C GLN A 785 23.13 11.73 15.92
N SER A 786 22.50 10.94 16.80
CA SER A 786 21.41 11.42 17.66
C SER A 786 21.88 12.52 18.61
N TYR A 787 23.11 12.43 19.12
CA TYR A 787 23.72 13.48 19.93
C TYR A 787 23.89 14.78 19.12
N PHE A 788 24.47 14.72 17.92
CA PHE A 788 24.61 15.90 17.06
C PHE A 788 23.27 16.54 16.69
N GLU A 789 22.25 15.73 16.40
CA GLU A 789 20.91 16.18 16.09
C GLU A 789 20.26 16.91 17.27
N ARG A 790 20.30 16.30 18.47
CA ARG A 790 19.77 16.93 19.68
C ARG A 790 20.50 18.22 20.04
N ILE A 791 21.83 18.28 19.87
CA ILE A 791 22.60 19.51 20.07
C ILE A 791 22.16 20.59 19.10
N LYS A 792 22.02 20.26 17.81
CA LYS A 792 21.56 21.21 16.81
C LYS A 792 20.16 21.75 17.12
N GLU A 793 19.31 20.94 17.75
CA GLU A 793 17.96 21.31 18.20
C GLU A 793 17.93 22.01 19.57
N GLY A 794 19.08 22.19 20.24
CA GLY A 794 19.15 22.76 21.60
C GLY A 794 18.54 21.87 22.69
N LYS A 795 18.38 20.57 22.43
CA LYS A 795 17.81 19.58 23.36
C LYS A 795 18.89 18.83 24.11
N ALA A 796 18.56 18.39 25.32
CA ALA A 796 19.43 17.51 26.11
C ALA A 796 19.70 16.16 25.41
N ALA A 797 20.98 15.81 25.28
CA ALA A 797 21.43 14.58 24.63
C ALA A 797 22.02 13.59 25.64
N GLY A 798 21.82 12.29 25.39
CA GLY A 798 22.40 11.21 26.21
C GLY A 798 23.89 11.02 25.93
N MET A 799 24.64 10.54 26.93
CA MET A 799 26.10 10.76 27.03
C MET A 799 26.99 9.53 26.74
N ARG A 800 26.49 8.47 26.10
CA ARG A 800 27.29 7.26 25.81
C ARG A 800 28.19 7.45 24.57
N LEU A 801 29.15 8.38 24.62
CA LEU A 801 29.86 8.89 23.43
C LEU A 801 31.38 8.76 23.46
N CYS A 802 31.93 7.74 24.14
CA CYS A 802 33.38 7.51 24.20
C CYS A 802 34.18 8.72 24.74
N ILE A 803 33.60 9.42 25.72
CA ILE A 803 34.14 10.62 26.35
C ILE A 803 34.76 10.26 27.70
N THR A 804 35.87 10.90 28.08
CA THR A 804 36.51 10.68 29.39
C THR A 804 35.65 11.22 30.54
N PRO A 805 35.72 10.68 31.77
CA PRO A 805 34.97 11.22 32.91
C PRO A 805 35.25 12.71 33.18
N GLN A 806 36.49 13.18 32.92
CA GLN A 806 36.85 14.58 33.08
C GLN A 806 36.21 15.47 32.01
N GLU A 807 36.28 15.05 30.74
CA GLU A 807 35.63 15.75 29.63
C GLU A 807 34.10 15.74 29.79
N LEU A 808 33.54 14.66 30.32
CA LEU A 808 32.13 14.56 30.68
C LEU A 808 31.76 15.62 31.72
N VAL A 809 32.48 15.70 32.85
CA VAL A 809 32.22 16.69 33.90
C VAL A 809 32.31 18.12 33.35
N SER A 810 33.25 18.41 32.45
CA SER A 810 33.36 19.73 31.82
C SER A 810 32.17 20.10 30.92
N ARG A 811 31.42 19.09 30.44
CA ARG A 811 30.27 19.25 29.55
C ARG A 811 28.92 19.06 30.26
N LEU A 812 28.90 18.63 31.52
CA LEU A 812 27.65 18.46 32.27
C LEU A 812 27.01 19.81 32.56
N GLY A 813 25.71 19.91 32.29
CA GLY A 813 24.90 21.05 32.74
C GLY A 813 24.59 21.01 34.23
N GLU A 814 23.93 22.05 34.75
CA GLU A 814 23.61 22.21 36.19
C GLU A 814 22.86 21.02 36.83
N PHE A 815 22.20 20.19 36.03
CA PHE A 815 21.40 19.05 36.49
C PHE A 815 22.13 17.69 36.43
N GLY A 816 23.43 17.64 36.11
CA GLY A 816 24.31 16.48 36.32
C GLY A 816 24.06 15.21 35.48
N ASN A 817 22.91 15.12 34.80
CA ASN A 817 22.53 13.95 34.00
C ASN A 817 22.37 14.27 32.50
N THR A 818 22.53 15.53 32.11
CA THR A 818 22.37 16.02 30.73
C THR A 818 23.44 17.05 30.41
N VAL A 819 23.98 16.99 29.20
CA VAL A 819 24.82 18.06 28.64
C VAL A 819 23.87 19.19 28.22
N LEU A 820 23.90 20.32 28.94
CA LEU A 820 23.23 21.55 28.52
C LEU A 820 24.15 22.26 27.50
N CYS A 821 23.60 22.68 26.37
CA CYS A 821 24.27 23.68 25.55
C CYS A 821 24.17 25.02 26.29
N LEU A 822 25.29 25.73 26.42
CA LEU A 822 25.27 27.18 26.66
C LEU A 822 24.73 27.89 25.42
#